data_AF-A0A8B4U0J5-F1
#
_entry.id   AF-A0A8B4U0J5-F1
#
_cell.length_a   1.000
_cell.length_b   1.000
_cell.length_c   1.000
_cell.angle_alpha   90.00
_cell.angle_beta   90.00
_cell.angle_gamma   90.00
#
_symmetry.space_group_name_H-M   'P 1'
#
loop_
_entity.id
_entity.type
_entity.pdbx_description
1 polymer ?
#
loop_
_entity_poly.entity_id
_entity_poly.type
_entity_poly.pdbx_seq_one_letter_code
_entity_poly.pdbx_strand_id
1 'polypeptide(L)'
;MLMKKWYVWLALIFLPLLAWVLVDEGTATASHPRDCRLSTYVDYDPAPVFTRWQWIPSKEWDPANTASDGNILLWSDGKKRVAANEATLLIDGNWQTLAPVLSGLLEKENFKLRTTSMPIIRLEKDWGQVLLSRRPEIAVRLAQQFIAPTLQRAAQEGDITPAEGEQKIEWAISQHLLWGVWRDPKQLQPELQQDIPFIIASKTYNAGVSKRTTYMQIMDVGLVFGQPKVALTLTTCDITPNPEYSIKKAAENGKARLADSSLFGTNIQRLQRYLTDRFVPAESIKPVLAQLKENNITSELASTALAWVKTTPAEDKTPERQPQEAAQSGTISVETIALNDIFPDTDDSRTIESYQELPQGNALFATTRYDREQQSKVAELYITKPADPRQVTQLWQGKRLSRLILVHQGAKAWFEAFPRQWFSLDISNHKITAMTAAQTESDAYSLASWFNDMHDEPVAYYTDHSDEGKGCLVFRRMDPRLPATENVIFRTCRNYYAIGNSVQAVRISTPGYFWLEDSNGLVKLNAKTGRAESSYSVPFRTEGDPRTLVMKLSNDDIARNSPLPLGSREAHWIALHYAYLFPPLNNLNKRSIGTYFIDSLSGKWRFSAELKNSDSIDATARSAHGRFYAQAGCEKPSGSGTRIDIWEVATATRIVSLQRPKYCGLQGMAFNWQGNTLILVYRDEWLRVRMPDGMQDAASVDAIPEQG
;
A
#
# COMPACT_ATOMS: atom_id res chain seq x y z
N MET A 1 49.14 -41.10 -37.48
CA MET A 1 49.71 -40.07 -36.57
C MET A 1 49.18 -38.65 -36.88
N LEU A 2 47.89 -38.49 -37.23
CA LEU A 2 47.27 -37.18 -37.53
C LEU A 2 46.17 -36.76 -36.53
N MET A 3 45.60 -37.69 -35.74
CA MET A 3 44.54 -37.35 -34.78
C MET A 3 45.04 -36.60 -33.51
N LYS A 4 46.32 -36.70 -33.14
CA LYS A 4 46.86 -36.03 -31.94
C LYS A 4 47.08 -34.51 -32.10
N LYS A 5 47.18 -33.99 -33.33
CA LYS A 5 47.38 -32.54 -33.57
C LYS A 5 46.07 -31.73 -33.54
N TRP A 6 44.94 -32.35 -33.89
CA TRP A 6 43.63 -31.69 -33.89
C TRP A 6 43.13 -31.33 -32.48
N TYR A 7 43.37 -32.21 -31.49
CA TYR A 7 43.01 -31.94 -30.09
C TYR A 7 43.76 -30.74 -29.49
N VAL A 8 45.01 -30.51 -29.90
CA VAL A 8 45.80 -29.36 -29.42
C VAL A 8 45.24 -28.05 -29.98
N TRP A 9 44.85 -28.03 -31.26
CA TRP A 9 44.21 -26.88 -31.89
C TRP A 9 42.80 -26.61 -31.34
N LEU A 10 42.00 -27.66 -31.12
CA LEU A 10 40.70 -27.55 -30.46
C LEU A 10 40.83 -27.03 -29.02
N ALA A 11 41.77 -27.55 -28.22
CA ALA A 11 42.02 -27.06 -26.87
C ALA A 11 42.50 -25.60 -26.84
N LEU A 12 43.36 -25.20 -27.78
CA LEU A 12 43.85 -23.83 -27.91
C LEU A 12 42.77 -22.82 -28.27
N ILE A 13 41.69 -23.23 -28.94
CA ILE A 13 40.58 -22.34 -29.32
C ILE A 13 39.45 -22.40 -28.28
N PHE A 14 39.10 -23.59 -27.80
CA PHE A 14 37.97 -23.77 -26.89
C PHE A 14 38.27 -23.34 -25.46
N LEU A 15 39.48 -23.52 -24.94
CA LEU A 15 39.81 -23.11 -23.56
C LEU A 15 39.73 -21.58 -23.37
N PRO A 16 40.26 -20.74 -24.28
CA PRO A 16 40.07 -19.29 -24.18
C PRO A 16 38.62 -18.86 -24.34
N LEU A 17 37.86 -19.50 -25.24
CA LEU A 17 36.44 -19.22 -25.44
C LEU A 17 35.62 -19.56 -24.19
N LEU A 18 35.86 -20.72 -23.59
CA LEU A 18 35.20 -21.15 -22.36
C LEU A 18 35.56 -20.22 -21.18
N ALA A 19 36.83 -19.83 -21.07
CA ALA A 19 37.28 -18.86 -20.07
C ALA A 19 36.63 -17.49 -20.28
N TRP A 20 36.49 -17.05 -21.52
CA TRP A 20 35.81 -15.80 -21.86
C TRP A 20 34.32 -15.83 -21.52
N VAL A 21 33.62 -16.92 -21.86
CA VAL A 21 32.20 -17.12 -21.49
C VAL A 21 32.00 -17.15 -19.98
N LEU A 22 32.89 -17.81 -19.23
CA LEU A 22 32.83 -17.83 -17.76
C LEU A 22 33.03 -16.45 -17.15
N VAL A 23 33.96 -15.67 -17.70
CA VAL A 23 34.19 -14.30 -17.24
C VAL A 23 33.00 -13.40 -17.58
N ASP A 24 32.45 -13.50 -18.79
CA ASP A 24 31.30 -12.72 -19.23
C ASP A 24 30.04 -13.03 -18.42
N GLU A 25 29.73 -14.32 -18.21
CA GLU A 25 28.57 -14.74 -17.41
C GLU A 25 28.71 -14.34 -15.93
N GLY A 26 29.96 -14.27 -15.44
CA GLY A 26 30.28 -13.85 -14.08
C GLY A 26 30.40 -12.35 -13.87
N THR A 27 30.42 -11.54 -14.93
CA THR A 27 30.68 -10.09 -14.88
C THR A 27 29.45 -9.28 -15.28
N ALA A 28 29.10 -8.27 -14.49
CA ALA A 28 28.04 -7.35 -14.86
C ALA A 28 28.54 -6.38 -15.94
N THR A 29 27.65 -5.99 -16.87
CA THR A 29 27.93 -4.88 -17.79
C THR A 29 28.27 -3.63 -16.99
N ALA A 30 29.38 -2.98 -17.34
CA ALA A 30 29.82 -1.77 -16.67
C ALA A 30 28.76 -0.67 -16.82
N SER A 31 28.44 -0.02 -15.70
CA SER A 31 27.69 1.22 -15.69
C SER A 31 28.39 2.25 -16.58
N HIS A 32 27.64 2.86 -17.49
CA HIS A 32 28.15 3.93 -18.32
C HIS A 32 27.93 5.26 -17.61
N PRO A 33 28.83 6.26 -17.79
CA PRO A 33 28.59 7.62 -17.28
C PRO A 33 27.24 8.21 -17.71
N ARG A 34 26.71 7.74 -18.85
CA ARG A 34 25.38 8.14 -19.36
C ARG A 34 24.22 7.64 -18.49
N ASP A 35 24.38 6.54 -17.77
CA ASP A 35 23.36 5.94 -16.89
C ASP A 35 23.21 6.74 -15.58
N CYS A 36 24.13 7.67 -15.33
CA CYS A 36 24.11 8.62 -14.23
C CYS A 36 23.72 10.04 -14.63
N ARG A 37 23.32 10.29 -15.89
CA ARG A 37 22.81 11.60 -16.27
C ARG A 37 21.60 11.93 -15.39
N LEU A 38 21.40 13.22 -15.11
CA LEU A 38 20.07 13.72 -14.76
C LEU A 38 19.12 13.14 -15.81
N SER A 39 18.22 12.25 -15.42
CA SER A 39 17.25 11.79 -16.41
C SER A 39 16.40 13.01 -16.75
N THR A 40 16.12 13.21 -18.03
CA THR A 40 15.08 14.17 -18.43
C THR A 40 13.69 13.71 -17.95
N TYR A 41 13.57 12.46 -17.48
CA TYR A 41 12.40 11.84 -16.86
C TYR A 41 12.90 10.78 -15.85
N VAL A 42 13.11 11.12 -14.58
CA VAL A 42 13.50 10.12 -13.56
C VAL A 42 12.23 9.56 -12.90
N ASP A 43 12.05 8.23 -12.93
CA ASP A 43 11.16 7.51 -12.02
C ASP A 43 11.75 7.61 -10.60
N TYR A 44 11.06 8.29 -9.68
CA TYR A 44 11.55 8.53 -8.33
C TYR A 44 10.58 8.02 -7.26
N ASP A 45 11.13 7.18 -6.38
CA ASP A 45 10.62 6.80 -5.06
C ASP A 45 11.14 7.85 -4.06
N PRO A 46 10.32 8.54 -3.25
CA PRO A 46 10.72 9.80 -2.62
C PRO A 46 11.79 9.65 -1.54
N ALA A 47 12.98 10.18 -1.84
CA ALA A 47 13.98 10.55 -0.83
C ALA A 47 13.45 11.71 0.05
N PRO A 48 13.90 11.85 1.31
CA PRO A 48 13.53 12.99 2.14
C PRO A 48 13.97 14.33 1.53
N VAL A 49 13.16 15.36 1.70
CA VAL A 49 13.49 16.74 1.32
C VAL A 49 14.34 17.37 2.43
N PHE A 50 15.58 17.74 2.11
CA PHE A 50 16.53 18.33 3.06
C PHE A 50 16.88 19.77 2.68
N THR A 51 16.92 20.66 3.67
CA THR A 51 17.34 22.06 3.52
C THR A 51 18.53 22.43 4.39
N ARG A 52 18.89 21.58 5.37
CA ARG A 52 20.10 21.74 6.18
C ARG A 52 21.21 20.85 5.65
N TRP A 53 22.39 21.41 5.54
CA TRP A 53 23.53 20.74 4.93
C TRP A 53 24.85 21.19 5.54
N GLN A 54 25.88 20.37 5.33
CA GLN A 54 27.26 20.70 5.70
C GLN A 54 28.25 20.00 4.75
N TRP A 55 29.48 20.51 4.71
CA TRP A 55 30.60 19.87 4.03
C TRP A 55 31.33 18.96 5.02
N ILE A 56 31.53 17.69 4.66
CA ILE A 56 32.39 16.78 5.42
C ILE A 56 33.42 16.11 4.50
N PRO A 57 34.60 15.71 5.00
CA PRO A 57 35.49 14.81 4.27
C PRO A 57 34.77 13.50 3.91
N SER A 58 34.87 13.07 2.65
CA SER A 58 34.30 11.79 2.17
C SER A 58 34.78 10.58 2.98
N LYS A 59 36.06 10.55 3.37
CA LYS A 59 36.63 9.50 4.23
C LYS A 59 36.02 9.44 5.63
N GLU A 60 35.41 10.53 6.11
CA GLU A 60 34.68 10.53 7.39
C GLU A 60 33.30 9.88 7.26
N TRP A 61 32.73 9.84 6.05
CA TRP A 61 31.41 9.24 5.78
C TRP A 61 31.49 7.73 5.59
N ASP A 62 32.32 7.26 4.66
CA ASP A 62 32.53 5.83 4.42
C ASP A 62 34.00 5.57 4.05
N PRO A 63 34.87 5.39 5.07
CA PRO A 63 36.30 5.20 4.85
C PRO A 63 36.65 3.95 4.04
N ALA A 64 35.75 2.97 3.95
CA ALA A 64 36.00 1.69 3.28
C ALA A 64 35.59 1.70 1.80
N ASN A 65 34.55 2.47 1.44
CA ASN A 65 33.96 2.41 0.10
C ASN A 65 34.02 3.73 -0.68
N THR A 66 34.40 4.87 -0.08
CA THR A 66 34.55 6.13 -0.85
C THR A 66 35.96 6.32 -1.40
N ALA A 67 36.09 6.32 -2.73
CA ALA A 67 37.34 6.60 -3.43
C ALA A 67 37.61 8.10 -3.65
N SER A 68 36.67 8.98 -3.27
CA SER A 68 36.83 10.43 -3.40
C SER A 68 37.81 10.97 -2.36
N ASP A 69 38.81 11.75 -2.79
CA ASP A 69 39.70 12.52 -1.90
C ASP A 69 39.20 13.97 -1.84
N GLY A 70 38.13 14.24 -1.07
CA GLY A 70 37.56 15.59 -1.01
C GLY A 70 36.36 15.73 -0.08
N ASN A 71 35.89 16.97 0.12
CA ASN A 71 34.68 17.21 0.90
C ASN A 71 33.44 16.92 0.05
N ILE A 72 32.47 16.22 0.63
CA ILE A 72 31.16 15.93 0.03
C ILE A 72 30.05 16.67 0.77
N LEU A 73 28.96 16.92 0.05
CA LEU A 73 27.75 17.53 0.62
C LEU A 73 26.99 16.46 1.42
N LEU A 74 26.66 16.81 2.66
CA LEU A 74 25.90 15.97 3.55
C LEU A 74 24.59 16.66 3.92
N TRP A 75 23.48 16.00 3.64
CA TRP A 75 22.16 16.39 4.12
C TRP A 75 21.99 16.00 5.58
N SER A 76 21.32 16.84 6.36
CA SER A 76 21.01 16.56 7.76
C SER A 76 19.60 17.03 8.11
N ASP A 77 18.89 16.24 8.92
CA ASP A 77 17.62 16.65 9.55
C ASP A 77 17.76 16.84 11.07
N GLY A 78 19.00 16.80 11.59
CA GLY A 78 19.32 16.85 13.02
C GLY A 78 19.32 15.49 13.73
N LYS A 79 18.81 14.42 13.11
CA LYS A 79 18.82 13.04 13.66
C LYS A 79 19.55 12.06 12.74
N LYS A 80 19.45 12.25 11.44
CA LYS A 80 20.10 11.45 10.40
C LYS A 80 20.94 12.34 9.50
N ARG A 81 22.01 11.74 8.98
CA ARG A 81 22.91 12.32 8.00
C ARG A 81 22.90 11.43 6.78
N VAL A 82 22.81 12.01 5.59
CA VAL A 82 22.77 11.29 4.32
C VAL A 82 23.67 12.01 3.32
N ALA A 83 24.56 11.28 2.65
CA ALA A 83 25.38 11.86 1.59
C ALA A 83 24.49 12.28 0.41
N ALA A 84 24.77 13.46 -0.15
CA ALA A 84 23.96 14.01 -1.23
C ALA A 84 24.31 13.36 -2.57
N ASN A 85 23.33 12.73 -3.22
CA ASN A 85 23.47 12.21 -4.58
C ASN A 85 23.12 13.26 -5.65
N GLU A 86 22.33 14.26 -5.24
CA GLU A 86 21.88 15.39 -6.04
C GLU A 86 21.75 16.62 -5.12
N ALA A 87 21.89 17.80 -5.70
CA ALA A 87 21.55 19.05 -5.04
C ALA A 87 20.92 20.03 -6.04
N THR A 88 19.93 20.79 -5.56
CA THR A 88 19.31 21.87 -6.33
C THR A 88 19.51 23.20 -5.61
N LEU A 89 20.05 24.18 -6.33
CA LEU A 89 20.28 25.54 -5.87
C LEU A 89 19.27 26.47 -6.57
N LEU A 90 18.44 27.17 -5.79
CA LEU A 90 17.55 28.22 -6.29
C LEU A 90 18.21 29.58 -6.11
N ILE A 91 18.24 30.38 -7.17
CA ILE A 91 18.96 31.65 -7.24
C ILE A 91 17.97 32.76 -7.59
N ASP A 92 17.99 33.84 -6.82
CA ASP A 92 17.19 35.03 -7.11
C ASP A 92 17.80 35.82 -8.26
N GLY A 93 17.01 36.06 -9.30
CA GLY A 93 17.43 36.92 -10.40
C GLY A 93 16.93 36.47 -11.77
N ASN A 94 17.19 37.32 -12.74
CA ASN A 94 16.67 37.19 -14.09
C ASN A 94 17.61 36.32 -14.96
N TRP A 95 17.01 35.46 -15.80
CA TRP A 95 17.72 34.54 -16.70
C TRP A 95 18.72 35.26 -17.62
N GLN A 96 18.32 36.38 -18.23
CA GLN A 96 19.16 37.14 -19.15
C GLN A 96 20.46 37.65 -18.50
N THR A 97 20.46 37.88 -17.18
CA THR A 97 21.64 38.31 -16.43
C THR A 97 22.41 37.14 -15.82
N LEU A 98 21.71 36.18 -15.22
CA LEU A 98 22.34 35.08 -14.48
C LEU A 98 22.90 33.97 -15.38
N ALA A 99 22.20 33.61 -16.46
CA ALA A 99 22.64 32.50 -17.30
C ALA A 99 24.01 32.76 -17.95
N PRO A 100 24.33 33.96 -18.48
CA PRO A 100 25.67 34.26 -18.97
C PRO A 100 26.76 34.19 -17.88
N VAL A 101 26.47 34.69 -16.67
CA VAL A 101 27.41 34.68 -15.54
C VAL A 101 27.73 33.24 -15.11
N LEU A 102 26.69 32.42 -14.94
CA LEU A 102 26.86 31.01 -14.57
C LEU A 102 27.54 30.22 -15.69
N SER A 103 27.17 30.46 -16.95
CA SER A 103 27.78 29.79 -18.10
C SER A 103 29.27 30.12 -18.22
N GLY A 104 29.64 31.39 -18.11
CA GLY A 104 31.03 31.82 -18.16
C GLY A 104 31.87 31.27 -17.00
N LEU A 105 31.27 31.09 -15.81
CA LEU A 105 31.92 30.40 -14.70
C LEU A 105 32.15 28.90 -15.01
N LEU A 106 31.13 28.21 -15.52
CA LEU A 106 31.25 26.79 -15.86
C LEU A 106 32.23 26.53 -17.01
N GLU A 107 32.31 27.43 -18.00
CA GLU A 107 33.30 27.36 -19.07
C GLU A 107 34.73 27.52 -18.55
N LYS A 108 34.98 28.47 -17.63
CA LYS A 108 36.28 28.61 -16.94
C LYS A 108 36.66 27.33 -16.17
N GLU A 109 35.65 26.64 -15.64
CA GLU A 109 35.80 25.35 -14.98
C GLU A 109 35.89 24.15 -15.95
N ASN A 110 36.01 24.39 -17.26
CA ASN A 110 36.11 23.38 -18.32
C ASN A 110 34.88 22.47 -18.48
N PHE A 111 33.68 22.97 -18.16
CA PHE A 111 32.44 22.26 -18.53
C PHE A 111 32.15 22.41 -20.03
N LYS A 112 31.51 21.39 -20.60
CA LYS A 112 30.90 21.45 -21.93
C LYS A 112 29.43 21.81 -21.78
N LEU A 113 29.03 22.93 -22.38
CA LEU A 113 27.69 23.47 -22.28
C LEU A 113 26.87 23.17 -23.54
N ARG A 114 25.58 22.94 -23.34
CA ARG A 114 24.58 22.84 -24.40
C ARG A 114 23.33 23.61 -23.96
N THR A 115 23.03 24.69 -24.67
CA THR A 115 21.79 25.44 -24.50
C THR A 115 20.67 24.80 -25.30
N THR A 116 19.49 24.73 -24.71
CA THR A 116 18.27 24.21 -25.33
C THR A 116 17.05 24.78 -24.61
N SER A 117 15.84 24.35 -24.98
CA SER A 117 14.60 24.73 -24.32
C SER A 117 13.68 23.52 -24.22
N MET A 118 12.78 23.55 -23.26
CA MET A 118 11.72 22.55 -23.13
C MET A 118 10.41 23.22 -22.77
N PRO A 119 9.28 22.73 -23.30
CA PRO A 119 7.98 23.26 -22.92
C PRO A 119 7.69 22.94 -21.44
N ILE A 120 7.02 23.85 -20.73
CA ILE A 120 6.67 23.70 -19.30
C ILE A 120 6.02 22.35 -19.02
N ILE A 121 5.13 21.87 -19.88
CA ILE A 121 4.47 20.56 -19.75
C ILE A 121 5.40 19.34 -19.63
N ARG A 122 6.67 19.49 -19.99
CA ARG A 122 7.68 18.43 -19.89
C ARG A 122 8.53 18.54 -18.63
N LEU A 123 8.28 19.54 -17.78
CA LEU A 123 8.95 19.67 -16.49
C LEU A 123 8.81 18.38 -15.67
N GLU A 124 9.85 18.09 -14.90
CA GLU A 124 9.82 17.02 -13.92
C GLU A 124 8.71 17.25 -12.90
N LYS A 125 8.23 16.16 -12.30
CA LYS A 125 7.09 16.18 -11.37
C LYS A 125 7.28 17.17 -10.23
N ASP A 126 8.48 17.25 -9.66
CA ASP A 126 8.79 18.16 -8.55
C ASP A 126 8.61 19.63 -8.97
N TRP A 127 9.13 20.01 -10.13
CA TRP A 127 8.95 21.36 -10.68
C TRP A 127 7.50 21.64 -11.05
N GLY A 128 6.76 20.64 -11.52
CA GLY A 128 5.32 20.70 -11.73
C GLY A 128 4.54 21.01 -10.45
N GLN A 129 4.90 20.37 -9.32
CA GLN A 129 4.29 20.66 -8.01
C GLN A 129 4.65 22.06 -7.50
N VAL A 130 5.91 22.49 -7.68
CA VAL A 130 6.31 23.86 -7.34
C VAL A 130 5.48 24.87 -8.13
N LEU A 131 5.34 24.68 -9.45
CA LEU A 131 4.51 25.53 -10.32
C LEU A 131 3.09 25.67 -9.76
N LEU A 132 2.41 24.54 -9.51
CA LEU A 132 1.03 24.55 -9.01
C LEU A 132 0.91 25.20 -7.64
N SER A 133 1.91 25.03 -6.77
CA SER A 133 1.94 25.66 -5.44
C SER A 133 2.19 27.17 -5.46
N ARG A 134 2.94 27.65 -6.46
CA ARG A 134 3.31 29.06 -6.60
C ARG A 134 2.33 29.83 -7.48
N ARG A 135 1.60 29.13 -8.36
CA ARG A 135 0.65 29.66 -9.34
C ARG A 135 -0.74 29.02 -9.15
N PRO A 136 -1.43 29.32 -8.03
CA PRO A 136 -2.71 28.69 -7.71
C PRO A 136 -3.80 28.94 -8.77
N GLU A 137 -3.71 30.03 -9.52
CA GLU A 137 -4.61 30.32 -10.63
C GLU A 137 -4.50 29.29 -11.77
N ILE A 138 -3.32 28.71 -11.99
CA ILE A 138 -3.13 27.62 -12.95
C ILE A 138 -3.81 26.35 -12.43
N ALA A 139 -3.59 26.03 -11.15
CA ALA A 139 -4.21 24.86 -10.49
C ALA A 139 -5.75 24.93 -10.56
N VAL A 140 -6.35 26.07 -10.21
CA VAL A 140 -7.81 26.28 -10.28
C VAL A 140 -8.34 26.03 -11.70
N ARG A 141 -7.69 26.62 -12.72
CA ARG A 141 -8.14 26.44 -14.11
C ARG A 141 -7.97 25.00 -14.59
N LEU A 142 -6.88 24.32 -14.23
CA LEU A 142 -6.68 22.91 -14.56
C LEU A 142 -7.77 22.03 -13.92
N ALA A 143 -8.12 22.29 -12.65
CA ALA A 143 -9.19 21.57 -11.98
C ALA A 143 -10.55 21.78 -12.68
N GLN A 144 -10.89 23.03 -13.01
CA GLN A 144 -12.12 23.38 -13.72
C GLN A 144 -12.22 22.73 -15.11
N GLN A 145 -11.10 22.65 -15.83
CA GLN A 145 -11.08 22.14 -17.19
C GLN A 145 -11.10 20.61 -17.26
N PHE A 146 -10.31 19.93 -16.42
CA PHE A 146 -10.05 18.49 -16.59
C PHE A 146 -10.74 17.59 -15.56
N ILE A 147 -11.12 18.14 -14.39
CA ILE A 147 -11.60 17.33 -13.26
C ILE A 147 -13.04 17.63 -12.92
N ALA A 148 -13.38 18.92 -12.77
CA ALA A 148 -14.72 19.35 -12.38
C ALA A 148 -15.85 18.78 -13.26
N PRO A 149 -15.75 18.72 -14.60
CA PRO A 149 -16.84 18.19 -15.43
C PRO A 149 -17.14 16.72 -15.14
N THR A 150 -16.09 15.93 -14.88
CA THR A 150 -16.21 14.50 -14.58
C THR A 150 -16.84 14.28 -13.21
N LEU A 151 -16.45 15.05 -12.19
CA LEU A 151 -17.03 14.97 -10.84
C LEU A 151 -18.47 15.50 -10.80
N GLN A 152 -18.79 16.57 -11.53
CA GLN A 152 -20.15 17.08 -11.64
C GLN A 152 -21.10 16.06 -12.27
N ARG A 153 -20.65 15.36 -13.33
CA ARG A 153 -21.42 14.27 -13.93
C ARG A 153 -21.67 13.14 -12.93
N ALA A 154 -20.63 12.71 -12.22
CA ALA A 154 -20.72 11.69 -11.17
C ALA A 154 -21.76 12.05 -10.09
N ALA A 155 -21.78 13.34 -9.69
CA ALA A 155 -22.74 13.83 -8.71
C ALA A 155 -24.19 13.85 -9.25
N GLN A 156 -24.38 14.17 -10.54
CA GLN A 156 -25.70 14.11 -11.21
C GLN A 156 -26.22 12.67 -11.34
N GLU A 157 -25.33 11.75 -11.70
CA GLU A 157 -25.61 10.31 -11.79
C GLU A 157 -25.87 9.68 -10.41
N GLY A 158 -25.36 10.31 -9.35
CA GLY A 158 -25.55 9.89 -7.96
C GLY A 158 -24.47 8.93 -7.46
N ASP A 159 -23.35 8.81 -8.16
CA ASP A 159 -22.21 7.96 -7.76
C ASP A 159 -21.39 8.59 -6.63
N ILE A 160 -21.34 9.91 -6.58
CA ILE A 160 -20.75 10.72 -5.50
C ILE A 160 -21.74 11.79 -5.04
N THR A 161 -21.50 12.40 -3.87
CA THR A 161 -22.28 13.57 -3.45
C THR A 161 -21.71 14.85 -4.05
N PRO A 162 -22.52 15.92 -4.22
CA PRO A 162 -22.00 17.22 -4.66
C PRO A 162 -20.88 17.77 -3.76
N ALA A 163 -21.04 17.63 -2.44
CA ALA A 163 -20.04 18.07 -1.46
C ALA A 163 -18.73 17.27 -1.57
N GLU A 164 -18.80 15.97 -1.85
CA GLU A 164 -17.61 15.16 -2.14
C GLU A 164 -16.88 15.65 -3.40
N GLY A 165 -17.63 15.98 -4.45
CA GLY A 165 -17.08 16.53 -5.70
C GLY A 165 -16.32 17.84 -5.47
N GLU A 166 -16.93 18.77 -4.72
CA GLU A 166 -16.30 20.05 -4.33
C GLU A 166 -15.04 19.82 -3.49
N GLN A 167 -15.13 18.96 -2.46
CA GLN A 167 -13.99 18.65 -1.61
C GLN A 167 -12.82 18.04 -2.39
N LYS A 168 -13.08 17.11 -3.32
CA LYS A 168 -12.03 16.52 -4.17
C LYS A 168 -11.34 17.56 -5.05
N ILE A 169 -12.07 18.57 -5.53
CA ILE A 169 -11.50 19.69 -6.30
C ILE A 169 -10.60 20.56 -5.41
N GLU A 170 -11.11 20.96 -4.24
CA GLU A 170 -10.35 21.78 -3.28
C GLU A 170 -9.08 21.08 -2.79
N TRP A 171 -9.18 19.78 -2.51
CA TRP A 171 -8.04 18.96 -2.12
C TRP A 171 -6.99 18.89 -3.24
N ALA A 172 -7.41 18.66 -4.48
CA ALA A 172 -6.50 18.63 -5.63
C ALA A 172 -5.70 19.92 -5.82
N ILE A 173 -6.38 21.06 -5.63
CA ILE A 173 -5.79 22.39 -5.76
C ILE A 173 -4.85 22.65 -4.57
N SER A 174 -5.32 22.46 -3.33
CA SER A 174 -4.56 22.77 -2.12
C SER A 174 -3.31 21.89 -1.93
N GLN A 175 -3.36 20.65 -2.42
CA GLN A 175 -2.27 19.68 -2.36
C GLN A 175 -1.43 19.62 -3.65
N HIS A 176 -1.70 20.48 -4.64
CA HIS A 176 -0.91 20.61 -5.87
C HIS A 176 -0.81 19.33 -6.70
N LEU A 177 -1.88 18.53 -6.71
CA LEU A 177 -1.90 17.16 -7.28
C LEU A 177 -2.29 17.11 -8.77
N LEU A 178 -2.45 18.27 -9.39
CA LEU A 178 -2.97 18.42 -10.76
C LEU A 178 -1.91 18.29 -11.85
N TRP A 179 -0.66 17.98 -11.50
CA TRP A 179 0.42 17.84 -12.48
C TRP A 179 0.21 16.56 -13.30
N GLY A 180 0.08 16.69 -14.62
CA GLY A 180 -0.10 15.57 -15.55
C GLY A 180 -1.55 15.07 -15.69
N VAL A 181 -2.56 15.81 -15.21
CA VAL A 181 -3.98 15.40 -15.33
C VAL A 181 -4.53 15.49 -16.76
N TRP A 182 -3.84 16.19 -17.65
CA TRP A 182 -4.23 16.36 -19.05
C TRP A 182 -3.87 15.13 -19.91
N ARG A 183 -4.76 14.78 -20.84
CA ARG A 183 -4.52 13.69 -21.81
C ARG A 183 -3.84 14.18 -23.09
N ASP A 184 -4.19 15.37 -23.56
CA ASP A 184 -3.58 16.03 -24.72
C ASP A 184 -2.99 17.38 -24.29
N PRO A 185 -1.66 17.56 -24.33
CA PRO A 185 -1.03 18.82 -23.98
C PRO A 185 -1.48 20.01 -24.83
N LYS A 186 -2.02 19.80 -26.04
CA LYS A 186 -2.54 20.88 -26.90
C LYS A 186 -3.76 21.59 -26.32
N GLN A 187 -4.48 20.94 -25.40
CA GLN A 187 -5.65 21.49 -24.73
C GLN A 187 -5.28 22.41 -23.56
N LEU A 188 -3.99 22.46 -23.20
CA LEU A 188 -3.52 23.30 -22.10
C LEU A 188 -3.42 24.76 -22.52
N GLN A 189 -3.45 25.63 -21.52
CA GLN A 189 -3.32 27.07 -21.71
C GLN A 189 -1.99 27.45 -22.38
N PRO A 190 -1.94 28.54 -23.17
CA PRO A 190 -0.72 29.00 -23.83
C PRO A 190 0.46 29.19 -22.87
N GLU A 191 0.21 29.63 -21.63
CA GLU A 191 1.22 29.79 -20.58
C GLU A 191 1.97 28.48 -20.27
N LEU A 192 1.29 27.32 -20.28
CA LEU A 192 1.91 26.01 -20.04
C LEU A 192 2.58 25.43 -21.29
N GLN A 193 2.33 26.01 -22.46
CA GLN A 193 2.98 25.63 -23.71
C GLN A 193 4.28 26.41 -23.95
N GLN A 194 4.60 27.40 -23.10
CA GLN A 194 5.81 28.19 -23.23
C GLN A 194 7.06 27.34 -22.98
N ASP A 195 8.09 27.61 -23.77
CA ASP A 195 9.40 27.00 -23.65
C ASP A 195 10.21 27.68 -22.55
N ILE A 196 10.70 26.87 -21.60
CA ILE A 196 11.69 27.26 -20.61
C ILE A 196 13.08 27.01 -21.20
N PRO A 197 13.95 28.03 -21.28
CA PRO A 197 15.34 27.83 -21.65
C PRO A 197 16.10 27.12 -20.52
N PHE A 198 17.00 26.23 -20.89
CA PHE A 198 17.92 25.61 -19.96
C PHE A 198 19.27 25.27 -20.61
N ILE A 199 20.28 25.11 -19.77
CA ILE A 199 21.66 24.81 -20.15
C ILE A 199 22.06 23.53 -19.44
N ILE A 200 22.43 22.52 -20.23
CA ILE A 200 23.07 21.31 -19.72
C ILE A 200 24.57 21.53 -19.76
N ALA A 201 25.23 21.38 -18.62
CA ALA A 201 26.68 21.40 -18.51
C ALA A 201 27.20 20.03 -18.06
N SER A 202 28.31 19.58 -18.64
CA SER A 202 28.96 18.34 -18.21
C SER A 202 30.47 18.43 -18.23
N LYS A 203 31.11 17.82 -17.23
CA LYS A 203 32.58 17.75 -17.11
C LYS A 203 32.97 16.35 -16.68
N THR A 204 33.85 15.70 -17.43
CA THR A 204 34.42 14.40 -17.06
C THR A 204 35.91 14.55 -16.83
N TYR A 205 36.40 14.08 -15.69
CA TYR A 205 37.80 14.20 -15.27
C TYR A 205 38.20 13.03 -14.36
N ASN A 206 39.50 12.86 -14.17
CA ASN A 206 40.03 11.85 -13.25
C ASN A 206 40.10 12.45 -11.84
N ALA A 207 39.58 11.72 -10.86
CA ALA A 207 39.64 12.04 -9.44
C ALA A 207 40.28 10.85 -8.72
N GLY A 208 41.61 10.89 -8.55
CA GLY A 208 42.38 9.73 -8.08
C GLY A 208 42.29 8.55 -9.06
N VAL A 209 41.87 7.38 -8.56
CA VAL A 209 41.65 6.17 -9.37
C VAL A 209 40.27 6.13 -10.03
N SER A 210 39.40 7.09 -9.71
CA SER A 210 38.02 7.15 -10.19
C SER A 210 37.88 8.09 -11.38
N LYS A 211 36.96 7.76 -12.28
CA LYS A 211 36.53 8.65 -13.35
C LYS A 211 35.24 9.35 -12.94
N ARG A 212 35.33 10.64 -12.63
CA ARG A 212 34.21 11.47 -12.19
C ARG A 212 33.57 12.18 -13.37
N THR A 213 32.24 12.16 -13.42
CA THR A 213 31.46 13.01 -14.32
C THR A 213 30.47 13.84 -13.53
N THR A 214 30.57 15.17 -13.64
CA THR A 214 29.62 16.11 -13.07
C THR A 214 28.65 16.56 -14.16
N TYR A 215 27.35 16.50 -13.85
CA TYR A 215 26.26 17.02 -14.66
C TYR A 215 25.58 18.17 -13.93
N MET A 216 25.33 19.26 -14.63
CA MET A 216 24.54 20.38 -14.14
C MET A 216 23.48 20.77 -15.14
N GLN A 217 22.33 21.22 -14.64
CA GLN A 217 21.26 21.81 -15.41
C GLN A 217 20.92 23.17 -14.82
N ILE A 218 21.10 24.23 -15.61
CA ILE A 218 20.68 25.59 -15.27
C ILE A 218 19.38 25.88 -16.00
N MET A 219 18.31 26.22 -15.29
CA MET A 219 16.97 26.36 -15.86
C MET A 219 16.34 27.68 -15.43
N ASP A 220 15.67 28.37 -16.36
CA ASP A 220 14.81 29.52 -16.02
C ASP A 220 13.53 29.02 -15.36
N VAL A 221 13.40 29.27 -14.06
CA VAL A 221 12.21 28.91 -13.28
C VAL A 221 11.32 30.12 -13.00
N GLY A 222 11.53 31.22 -13.73
CA GLY A 222 10.75 32.44 -13.56
C GLY A 222 9.25 32.23 -13.76
N LEU A 223 8.87 31.47 -14.79
CA LEU A 223 7.47 31.10 -15.05
C LEU A 223 6.87 30.21 -13.96
N VAL A 224 7.69 29.32 -13.37
CA VAL A 224 7.31 28.43 -12.28
C VAL A 224 6.96 29.23 -11.02
N PHE A 225 7.76 30.23 -10.68
CA PHE A 225 7.56 31.04 -9.47
C PHE A 225 6.70 32.29 -9.67
N GLY A 226 6.45 32.71 -10.93
CA GLY A 226 5.81 33.99 -11.24
C GLY A 226 6.71 35.21 -10.98
N GLN A 227 8.01 35.00 -10.75
CA GLN A 227 9.01 36.03 -10.47
C GLN A 227 10.40 35.55 -10.93
N PRO A 228 11.33 36.45 -11.30
CA PRO A 228 12.63 36.08 -11.86
C PRO A 228 13.46 35.21 -10.91
N LYS A 229 13.67 33.94 -11.27
CA LYS A 229 14.50 32.97 -10.55
C LYS A 229 15.16 32.00 -11.52
N VAL A 230 16.34 31.51 -11.15
CA VAL A 230 17.09 30.49 -11.90
C VAL A 230 17.39 29.32 -10.96
N ALA A 231 17.19 28.10 -11.45
CA ALA A 231 17.55 26.88 -10.73
C ALA A 231 18.80 26.25 -11.32
N LEU A 232 19.69 25.75 -10.46
CA LEU A 232 20.84 24.93 -10.83
C LEU A 232 20.74 23.58 -10.12
N THR A 233 20.42 22.53 -10.87
CA THR A 233 20.44 21.15 -10.38
C THR A 233 21.76 20.50 -10.76
N LEU A 234 22.35 19.75 -9.84
CA LEU A 234 23.63 19.08 -10.06
C LEU A 234 23.62 17.65 -9.53
N THR A 235 24.27 16.76 -10.27
CA THR A 235 24.57 15.39 -9.84
C THR A 235 25.95 15.01 -10.35
N THR A 236 26.54 14.00 -9.71
CA THR A 236 27.85 13.47 -10.06
C THR A 236 27.80 11.96 -10.08
N CYS A 237 28.70 11.40 -10.88
CA CYS A 237 28.87 9.96 -11.02
C CYS A 237 30.34 9.64 -11.00
N ASP A 238 30.74 8.87 -10.00
CA ASP A 238 32.09 8.38 -9.82
C ASP A 238 32.14 6.91 -10.19
N ILE A 239 32.92 6.61 -11.22
CA ILE A 239 33.14 5.23 -11.67
C ILE A 239 34.53 4.83 -11.19
N THR A 240 34.55 3.92 -10.21
CA THR A 240 35.77 3.44 -9.55
C THR A 240 36.02 1.98 -9.92
N PRO A 241 37.27 1.56 -10.23
CA PRO A 241 37.58 0.13 -10.38
C PRO A 241 37.18 -0.63 -9.11
N ASN A 242 36.46 -1.74 -9.26
CA ASN A 242 36.09 -2.55 -8.10
C ASN A 242 37.34 -3.29 -7.57
N PRO A 243 37.79 -3.04 -6.32
CA PRO A 243 38.97 -3.72 -5.76
C PRO A 243 38.75 -5.23 -5.62
N GLU A 244 37.50 -5.68 -5.47
CA GLU A 244 37.13 -7.08 -5.39
C GLU A 244 37.04 -7.77 -6.76
N TYR A 245 37.17 -7.02 -7.86
CA TYR A 245 37.12 -7.58 -9.20
C TYR A 245 38.49 -8.12 -9.65
N SER A 246 38.50 -9.37 -10.10
CA SER A 246 39.59 -9.93 -10.91
C SER A 246 39.02 -10.90 -11.94
N ILE A 247 39.74 -11.13 -13.03
CA ILE A 247 39.33 -12.10 -14.07
C ILE A 247 39.09 -13.49 -13.45
N LYS A 248 39.91 -13.87 -12.47
CA LYS A 248 39.76 -15.13 -11.74
C LYS A 248 38.46 -15.19 -10.94
N LYS A 249 38.18 -14.17 -10.12
CA LYS A 249 36.94 -14.08 -9.33
C LYS A 249 35.70 -14.01 -10.23
N ALA A 250 35.78 -13.31 -11.37
CA ALA A 250 34.72 -13.28 -12.36
C ALA A 250 34.45 -14.67 -12.97
N ALA A 251 35.50 -15.39 -13.36
CA ALA A 251 35.36 -16.75 -13.89
C ALA A 251 34.80 -17.74 -12.84
N GLU A 252 35.22 -17.62 -11.58
CA GLU A 252 34.68 -18.40 -10.46
C GLU A 252 33.20 -18.08 -10.21
N ASN A 253 32.83 -16.80 -10.26
CA ASN A 253 31.44 -16.36 -10.14
C ASN A 253 30.57 -16.86 -11.30
N GLY A 254 31.06 -16.78 -12.54
CA GLY A 254 30.35 -17.29 -13.72
C GLY A 254 30.18 -18.81 -13.67
N LYS A 255 31.19 -19.54 -13.20
CA LYS A 255 31.09 -20.98 -12.95
C LYS A 255 30.02 -21.30 -11.90
N ALA A 256 29.98 -20.55 -10.79
CA ALA A 256 28.99 -20.72 -9.75
C ALA A 256 27.57 -20.41 -10.26
N ARG A 257 27.39 -19.34 -11.03
CA ARG A 257 26.12 -18.95 -11.66
C ARG A 257 25.59 -19.98 -12.65
N LEU A 258 26.47 -20.54 -13.49
CA LEU A 258 26.11 -21.62 -14.41
C LEU A 258 25.80 -22.93 -13.67
N ALA A 259 26.38 -23.15 -12.49
CA ALA A 259 26.04 -24.30 -11.64
C ALA A 259 24.74 -24.10 -10.85
N ASP A 260 24.37 -22.86 -10.54
CA ASP A 260 23.15 -22.44 -9.84
C ASP A 260 21.96 -22.21 -10.80
N SER A 261 22.12 -22.46 -12.10
CA SER A 261 21.06 -22.22 -13.07
C SER A 261 19.87 -23.17 -12.82
N SER A 262 18.78 -22.63 -12.28
CA SER A 262 17.48 -23.30 -12.16
C SER A 262 16.53 -22.83 -13.28
N LEU A 263 15.36 -23.46 -13.41
CA LEU A 263 14.28 -23.00 -14.31
C LEU A 263 13.84 -21.54 -14.05
N PHE A 264 14.13 -20.98 -12.87
CA PHE A 264 13.77 -19.63 -12.45
C PHE A 264 14.95 -18.63 -12.50
N GLY A 265 16.09 -19.03 -13.08
CA GLY A 265 17.33 -18.24 -13.10
C GLY A 265 18.28 -18.58 -11.95
N THR A 266 19.30 -17.75 -11.77
CA THR A 266 20.33 -17.85 -10.71
C THR A 266 20.17 -16.71 -9.71
N ASN A 267 20.34 -17.02 -8.41
CA ASN A 267 20.28 -16.02 -7.32
C ASN A 267 21.63 -15.34 -7.06
N ILE A 268 22.71 -15.85 -7.67
CA ILE A 268 24.06 -15.32 -7.50
C ILE A 268 24.22 -14.09 -8.38
N GLN A 269 24.48 -12.90 -7.83
CA GLN A 269 24.63 -11.69 -8.65
C GLN A 269 25.93 -11.68 -9.47
N ARG A 270 25.93 -11.00 -10.63
CA ARG A 270 27.14 -10.82 -11.43
C ARG A 270 28.09 -9.84 -10.73
N LEU A 271 29.39 -10.12 -10.80
CA LEU A 271 30.44 -9.31 -10.19
C LEU A 271 30.61 -8.02 -11.00
N GLN A 272 30.50 -6.87 -10.35
CA GLN A 272 30.68 -5.58 -11.03
C GLN A 272 32.17 -5.30 -11.26
N ARG A 273 32.54 -4.97 -12.50
CA ARG A 273 33.92 -4.55 -12.83
C ARG A 273 34.27 -3.17 -12.28
N TYR A 274 33.28 -2.31 -12.18
CA TYR A 274 33.39 -0.95 -11.66
C TYR A 274 32.27 -0.71 -10.65
N LEU A 275 32.58 -0.01 -9.57
CA LEU A 275 31.62 0.52 -8.61
C LEU A 275 31.18 1.91 -9.08
N THR A 276 29.93 2.27 -8.80
CA THR A 276 29.36 3.57 -9.14
C THR A 276 28.84 4.26 -7.91
N ASP A 277 29.43 5.41 -7.60
CA ASP A 277 29.00 6.25 -6.50
C ASP A 277 28.39 7.55 -7.03
N ARG A 278 27.41 8.09 -6.30
CA ARG A 278 26.81 9.40 -6.60
C ARG A 278 26.97 10.29 -5.37
N PHE A 279 27.91 11.23 -5.41
CA PHE A 279 28.16 12.15 -4.29
C PHE A 279 28.45 13.55 -4.78
N VAL A 280 27.69 14.55 -4.34
CA VAL A 280 27.91 15.96 -4.66
C VAL A 280 29.22 16.44 -4.02
N PRO A 281 30.27 16.73 -4.82
CA PRO A 281 31.55 17.20 -4.31
C PRO A 281 31.53 18.69 -4.04
N ALA A 282 32.27 19.12 -3.03
CA ALA A 282 32.45 20.53 -2.70
C ALA A 282 32.98 21.36 -3.87
N GLU A 283 33.95 20.84 -4.61
CA GLU A 283 34.55 21.49 -5.75
C GLU A 283 33.57 21.74 -6.90
N SER A 284 32.46 20.99 -6.97
CA SER A 284 31.47 21.15 -8.05
C SER A 284 30.54 22.34 -7.82
N ILE A 285 30.26 22.75 -6.57
CA ILE A 285 29.28 23.81 -6.28
C ILE A 285 29.89 25.04 -5.59
N LYS A 286 30.99 24.89 -4.83
CA LYS A 286 31.60 26.01 -4.09
C LYS A 286 31.96 27.21 -4.98
N PRO A 287 32.51 27.06 -6.19
CA PRO A 287 32.77 28.20 -7.07
C PRO A 287 31.50 28.99 -7.40
N VAL A 288 30.38 28.29 -7.63
CA VAL A 288 29.07 28.92 -7.88
C VAL A 288 28.60 29.67 -6.65
N LEU A 289 28.62 29.04 -5.47
CA LEU A 289 28.20 29.70 -4.22
C LEU A 289 29.06 30.92 -3.88
N ALA A 290 30.37 30.86 -4.13
CA ALA A 290 31.28 31.98 -3.93
C ALA A 290 30.94 33.14 -4.89
N GLN A 291 30.75 32.85 -6.17
CA GLN A 291 30.37 33.85 -7.18
C GLN A 291 29.05 34.54 -6.82
N LEU A 292 28.03 33.78 -6.38
CA LEU A 292 26.75 34.35 -5.98
C LEU A 292 26.89 35.25 -4.75
N LYS A 293 27.68 34.83 -3.76
CA LYS A 293 27.95 35.62 -2.56
C LYS A 293 28.69 36.92 -2.87
N GLU A 294 29.70 36.88 -3.74
CA GLU A 294 30.46 38.06 -4.17
C GLU A 294 29.59 39.10 -4.88
N ASN A 295 28.56 38.64 -5.61
CA ASN A 295 27.63 39.51 -6.32
C ASN A 295 26.38 39.87 -5.49
N ASN A 296 26.36 39.55 -4.19
CA ASN A 296 25.20 39.74 -3.31
C ASN A 296 23.89 39.14 -3.84
N ILE A 297 23.99 37.98 -4.51
CA ILE A 297 22.83 37.26 -5.05
C ILE A 297 22.37 36.23 -4.02
N THR A 298 21.11 36.36 -3.59
CA THR A 298 20.47 35.41 -2.67
C THR A 298 20.31 34.04 -3.33
N SER A 299 20.62 32.98 -2.60
CA SER A 299 20.40 31.61 -3.05
C SER A 299 20.08 30.66 -1.91
N GLU A 300 19.33 29.60 -2.22
CA GLU A 300 18.91 28.55 -1.29
C GLU A 300 19.27 27.17 -1.85
N LEU A 301 19.90 26.33 -1.03
CA LEU A 301 20.32 24.98 -1.42
C LEU A 301 19.42 23.93 -0.76
N ALA A 302 18.92 23.00 -1.55
CA ALA A 302 18.08 21.89 -1.11
C ALA A 302 18.41 20.58 -1.83
N SER A 303 17.92 19.45 -1.30
CA SER A 303 18.09 18.15 -1.94
C SER A 303 17.32 18.02 -3.25
N THR A 304 16.11 18.58 -3.34
CA THR A 304 15.26 18.57 -4.56
C THR A 304 14.42 19.84 -4.65
N ALA A 305 13.73 20.02 -5.79
CA ALA A 305 12.85 21.17 -6.00
C ALA A 305 11.61 21.20 -5.06
N LEU A 306 11.24 20.06 -4.47
CA LEU A 306 10.12 19.97 -3.53
C LEU A 306 10.28 20.85 -2.29
N ALA A 307 11.51 21.26 -1.95
CA ALA A 307 11.78 22.19 -0.85
C ALA A 307 11.07 23.55 -1.02
N TRP A 308 10.70 23.92 -2.25
CA TRP A 308 10.06 25.19 -2.55
C TRP A 308 8.56 25.10 -2.80
N VAL A 309 7.96 23.92 -2.67
CA VAL A 309 6.51 23.76 -2.67
C VAL A 309 5.94 24.53 -1.48
N LYS A 310 4.95 25.41 -1.74
CA LYS A 310 4.19 26.00 -0.63
C LYS A 310 3.35 24.90 0.00
N THR A 311 3.75 24.44 1.18
CA THR A 311 2.97 23.49 1.96
C THR A 311 1.70 24.16 2.43
N THR A 312 0.57 23.76 1.85
CA THR A 312 -0.72 23.95 2.50
C THR A 312 -0.85 22.77 3.46
N PRO A 313 -0.88 22.98 4.80
CA PRO A 313 -1.19 21.90 5.70
C PRO A 313 -2.50 21.28 5.22
N ALA A 314 -2.50 19.96 4.97
CA ALA A 314 -3.77 19.26 4.91
C ALA A 314 -4.47 19.52 6.25
N GLU A 315 -5.79 19.70 6.23
CA GLU A 315 -6.53 19.88 7.47
C GLU A 315 -6.31 18.65 8.34
N ASP A 316 -5.50 18.80 9.40
CA ASP A 316 -5.22 17.73 10.35
C ASP A 316 -6.53 17.45 11.08
N LYS A 317 -7.26 16.44 10.61
CA LYS A 317 -8.34 15.85 11.40
C LYS A 317 -7.69 15.36 12.67
N THR A 318 -8.14 15.84 13.81
CA THR A 318 -7.69 15.33 15.10
C THR A 318 -8.77 14.41 15.65
N PRO A 319 -8.40 13.30 16.29
CA PRO A 319 -9.38 12.44 16.93
C PRO A 319 -10.05 13.19 18.08
N GLU A 320 -11.36 12.99 18.26
CA GLU A 320 -12.10 13.53 19.41
C GLU A 320 -11.54 13.04 20.75
N ARG A 321 -10.92 11.85 20.78
CA ARG A 321 -10.37 11.22 21.98
C ARG A 321 -9.01 10.60 21.74
N GLN A 322 -8.17 10.69 22.76
CA GLN A 322 -6.92 9.94 22.80
C GLN A 322 -7.17 8.54 23.38
N PRO A 323 -6.55 7.49 22.83
CA PRO A 323 -6.64 6.14 23.36
C PRO A 323 -6.16 6.05 24.81
N GLN A 324 -6.86 5.28 25.62
CA GLN A 324 -6.51 5.01 27.02
C GLN A 324 -6.21 3.52 27.22
N GLU A 325 -5.40 3.19 28.22
CA GLU A 325 -5.22 1.81 28.68
C GLU A 325 -6.02 1.63 29.97
N ALA A 326 -6.76 0.52 30.09
CA ALA A 326 -7.54 0.25 31.28
C ALA A 326 -6.62 0.14 32.51
N ALA A 327 -6.96 0.82 33.60
CA ALA A 327 -6.30 0.62 34.89
C ALA A 327 -6.62 -0.80 35.37
N GLN A 328 -5.63 -1.70 35.32
CA GLN A 328 -5.68 -3.11 35.73
C GLN A 328 -7.11 -3.69 35.86
N SER A 329 -7.75 -3.95 34.71
CA SER A 329 -9.05 -4.63 34.69
C SER A 329 -8.89 -6.10 35.09
N GLY A 330 -9.94 -6.69 35.68
CA GLY A 330 -9.93 -7.98 36.36
C GLY A 330 -9.34 -9.16 35.57
N THR A 331 -9.18 -10.30 36.25
CA THR A 331 -8.50 -11.48 35.71
C THR A 331 -9.14 -11.98 34.41
N ILE A 332 -8.40 -11.87 33.30
CA ILE A 332 -8.74 -12.49 32.02
C ILE A 332 -8.38 -13.98 32.11
N SER A 333 -9.26 -14.85 31.62
CA SER A 333 -8.95 -16.28 31.49
C SER A 333 -8.83 -16.67 30.03
N VAL A 334 -7.80 -17.46 29.73
CA VAL A 334 -7.52 -17.96 28.39
C VAL A 334 -7.55 -19.49 28.44
N GLU A 335 -8.47 -20.09 27.70
CA GLU A 335 -8.49 -21.53 27.46
C GLU A 335 -7.91 -21.80 26.05
N THR A 336 -6.99 -22.75 25.95
CA THR A 336 -6.44 -23.24 24.68
C THR A 336 -6.87 -24.69 24.50
N ILE A 337 -7.46 -25.00 23.35
CA ILE A 337 -7.90 -26.34 22.97
C ILE A 337 -7.16 -26.72 21.69
N ALA A 338 -6.43 -27.84 21.67
CA ALA A 338 -5.81 -28.31 20.45
C ALA A 338 -6.90 -28.81 19.49
N LEU A 339 -6.78 -28.56 18.19
CA LEU A 339 -7.77 -29.04 17.21
C LEU A 339 -7.84 -30.57 17.15
N ASN A 340 -6.73 -31.26 17.46
CA ASN A 340 -6.69 -32.71 17.59
C ASN A 340 -7.54 -33.23 18.77
N ASP A 341 -7.89 -32.38 19.74
CA ASP A 341 -8.80 -32.72 20.83
C ASP A 341 -10.28 -32.48 20.46
N ILE A 342 -10.53 -31.78 19.36
CA ILE A 342 -11.87 -31.41 18.88
C ILE A 342 -12.34 -32.37 17.79
N PHE A 343 -11.45 -32.71 16.85
CA PHE A 343 -11.77 -33.59 15.74
C PHE A 343 -11.42 -35.06 16.05
N PRO A 344 -12.17 -36.02 15.48
CA PRO A 344 -12.07 -37.43 15.88
C PRO A 344 -10.78 -38.15 15.47
N ASP A 345 -9.96 -37.56 14.59
CA ASP A 345 -8.74 -38.12 14.02
C ASP A 345 -7.55 -37.13 14.06
N THR A 346 -6.34 -37.69 14.21
CA THR A 346 -5.08 -36.92 14.26
C THR A 346 -4.48 -36.72 12.87
N ASP A 347 -5.30 -36.39 11.87
CA ASP A 347 -4.81 -36.14 10.50
C ASP A 347 -4.14 -34.76 10.40
N ASP A 348 -2.81 -34.75 10.46
CA ASP A 348 -1.97 -33.55 10.35
C ASP A 348 -2.15 -32.78 9.02
N SER A 349 -2.82 -33.38 8.02
CA SER A 349 -3.15 -32.69 6.76
C SER A 349 -4.37 -31.78 6.85
N ARG A 350 -5.14 -31.84 7.96
CA ARG A 350 -6.35 -31.04 8.12
C ARG A 350 -6.04 -29.54 8.18
N THR A 351 -6.83 -28.76 7.46
CA THR A 351 -6.84 -27.30 7.48
C THR A 351 -8.24 -26.79 7.78
N ILE A 352 -8.35 -25.74 8.60
CA ILE A 352 -9.61 -25.01 8.78
C ILE A 352 -9.75 -24.03 7.61
N GLU A 353 -10.87 -24.12 6.89
CA GLU A 353 -11.20 -23.22 5.78
C GLU A 353 -12.15 -22.10 6.23
N SER A 354 -13.00 -22.37 7.22
CA SER A 354 -13.95 -21.38 7.75
C SER A 354 -14.41 -21.76 9.15
N TYR A 355 -14.69 -20.73 9.96
CA TYR A 355 -15.24 -20.82 11.30
C TYR A 355 -16.41 -19.84 11.44
N GLN A 356 -17.49 -20.28 12.10
CA GLN A 356 -18.67 -19.47 12.40
C GLN A 356 -19.19 -19.78 13.81
N GLU A 357 -19.41 -18.75 14.62
CA GLU A 357 -19.93 -18.87 15.99
C GLU A 357 -21.46 -18.78 16.02
N LEU A 358 -22.14 -19.63 16.80
CA LEU A 358 -23.59 -19.78 16.78
C LEU A 358 -24.28 -19.31 18.10
N PRO A 359 -25.58 -18.93 18.06
CA PRO A 359 -26.32 -18.37 19.20
C PRO A 359 -26.28 -19.19 20.49
N GLN A 360 -26.28 -20.51 20.38
CA GLN A 360 -26.38 -21.42 21.52
C GLN A 360 -25.01 -21.75 22.14
N GLY A 361 -23.91 -21.15 21.66
CA GLY A 361 -22.54 -21.48 22.06
C GLY A 361 -21.93 -22.64 21.28
N ASN A 362 -22.59 -23.07 20.20
CA ASN A 362 -22.05 -24.01 19.22
C ASN A 362 -21.16 -23.23 18.24
N ALA A 363 -20.32 -23.95 17.51
CA ALA A 363 -19.52 -23.41 16.41
C ALA A 363 -19.59 -24.34 15.20
N LEU A 364 -19.56 -23.76 14.01
CA LEU A 364 -19.36 -24.50 12.76
C LEU A 364 -17.90 -24.40 12.34
N PHE A 365 -17.35 -25.54 11.92
CA PHE A 365 -16.02 -25.64 11.32
C PHE A 365 -16.14 -26.28 9.93
N ALA A 366 -15.74 -25.54 8.90
CA ALA A 366 -15.46 -26.13 7.60
C ALA A 366 -13.97 -26.46 7.54
N THR A 367 -13.66 -27.71 7.23
CA THR A 367 -12.27 -28.20 7.16
C THR A 367 -12.01 -28.91 5.86
N THR A 368 -10.74 -28.96 5.45
CA THR A 368 -10.27 -29.81 4.36
C THR A 368 -9.18 -30.72 4.89
N ARG A 369 -9.19 -32.00 4.53
CA ARG A 369 -8.09 -32.93 4.80
C ARG A 369 -7.72 -33.74 3.56
N TYR A 370 -6.54 -34.33 3.55
CA TYR A 370 -6.13 -35.24 2.49
C TYR A 370 -6.56 -36.68 2.82
N ASP A 371 -7.57 -37.18 2.12
CA ASP A 371 -7.97 -38.57 2.21
C ASP A 371 -6.95 -39.45 1.48
N ARG A 372 -6.19 -40.20 2.27
CA ARG A 372 -5.14 -41.10 1.77
C ARG A 372 -5.70 -42.29 1.00
N GLU A 373 -6.91 -42.76 1.30
CA GLU A 373 -7.54 -43.88 0.60
C GLU A 373 -8.00 -43.43 -0.80
N GLN A 374 -8.59 -42.24 -0.88
CA GLN A 374 -9.07 -41.67 -2.14
C GLN A 374 -8.00 -40.89 -2.91
N GLN A 375 -6.80 -40.73 -2.33
CA GLN A 375 -5.71 -39.90 -2.85
C GLN A 375 -6.16 -38.48 -3.24
N SER A 376 -7.12 -37.91 -2.50
CA SER A 376 -7.76 -36.65 -2.85
C SER A 376 -8.13 -35.83 -1.61
N LYS A 377 -8.34 -34.52 -1.80
CA LYS A 377 -8.82 -33.67 -0.71
C LYS A 377 -10.31 -33.87 -0.48
N VAL A 378 -10.69 -33.97 0.79
CA VAL A 378 -12.07 -34.08 1.25
C VAL A 378 -12.37 -32.89 2.13
N ALA A 379 -13.50 -32.23 1.88
CA ALA A 379 -14.03 -31.16 2.70
C ALA A 379 -15.12 -31.70 3.63
N GLU A 380 -15.10 -31.24 4.87
CA GLU A 380 -15.96 -31.71 5.96
C GLU A 380 -16.57 -30.51 6.69
N LEU A 381 -17.83 -30.61 7.10
CA LEU A 381 -18.50 -29.61 7.94
C LEU A 381 -18.82 -30.23 9.29
N TYR A 382 -18.38 -29.58 10.37
CA TYR A 382 -18.61 -30.01 11.74
C TYR A 382 -19.38 -28.96 12.53
N ILE A 383 -20.14 -29.41 13.52
CA ILE A 383 -20.73 -28.57 14.57
C ILE A 383 -20.26 -29.02 15.95
N THR A 384 -19.86 -28.09 16.81
CA THR A 384 -19.52 -28.39 18.22
C THR A 384 -20.77 -28.50 19.08
N LYS A 385 -20.65 -29.20 20.21
CA LYS A 385 -21.67 -29.17 21.27
C LYS A 385 -21.48 -27.93 22.16
N PRO A 386 -22.59 -27.29 22.60
CA PRO A 386 -22.50 -26.05 23.37
C PRO A 386 -21.83 -26.22 24.75
N ALA A 387 -22.09 -27.34 25.42
CA ALA A 387 -21.54 -27.61 26.75
C ALA A 387 -20.10 -28.16 26.73
N ASP A 388 -19.69 -28.78 25.62
CA ASP A 388 -18.36 -29.35 25.46
C ASP A 388 -17.82 -29.06 24.05
N PRO A 389 -17.03 -27.99 23.89
CA PRO A 389 -16.45 -27.61 22.60
C PRO A 389 -15.55 -28.68 21.96
N ARG A 390 -15.10 -29.68 22.74
CA ARG A 390 -14.27 -30.80 22.26
C ARG A 390 -15.09 -31.89 21.57
N GLN A 391 -16.41 -31.86 21.70
CA GLN A 391 -17.28 -32.82 21.01
C GLN A 391 -17.84 -32.20 19.75
N VAL A 392 -17.52 -32.79 18.61
CA VAL A 392 -18.07 -32.40 17.31
C VAL A 392 -18.98 -33.48 16.73
N THR A 393 -19.93 -33.03 15.92
CA THR A 393 -20.73 -33.89 15.04
C THR A 393 -20.42 -33.52 13.60
N GLN A 394 -20.05 -34.49 12.78
CA GLN A 394 -19.90 -34.28 11.35
C GLN A 394 -21.28 -34.15 10.71
N LEU A 395 -21.53 -33.01 10.08
CA LEU A 395 -22.79 -32.71 9.42
C LEU A 395 -22.76 -33.05 7.92
N TRP A 396 -21.60 -32.90 7.29
CA TRP A 396 -21.45 -33.08 5.84
C TRP A 396 -20.03 -33.48 5.44
N GLN A 397 -19.92 -34.15 4.29
CA GLN A 397 -18.65 -34.49 3.64
C GLN A 397 -18.78 -34.45 2.11
N GLY A 398 -17.75 -33.96 1.43
CA GLY A 398 -17.66 -33.98 -0.03
C GLY A 398 -16.31 -33.52 -0.55
N LYS A 399 -16.21 -33.19 -1.85
CA LYS A 399 -14.92 -32.85 -2.50
C LYS A 399 -14.41 -31.45 -2.15
N ARG A 400 -15.31 -30.48 -2.00
CA ARG A 400 -15.00 -29.09 -1.67
C ARG A 400 -16.21 -28.43 -1.04
N LEU A 401 -15.99 -27.59 -0.05
CA LEU A 401 -16.97 -26.69 0.56
C LEU A 401 -16.44 -25.26 0.44
N SER A 402 -17.30 -24.33 0.06
CA SER A 402 -16.99 -22.90 0.02
C SER A 402 -18.20 -22.07 0.46
N ARG A 403 -17.94 -20.81 0.83
CA ARG A 403 -18.97 -19.80 1.14
C ARG A 403 -19.94 -20.25 2.25
N LEU A 404 -19.40 -20.67 3.39
CA LEU A 404 -20.20 -20.93 4.58
C LEU A 404 -20.69 -19.60 5.15
N ILE A 405 -22.00 -19.36 5.07
CA ILE A 405 -22.67 -18.12 5.43
C ILE A 405 -23.71 -18.42 6.51
N LEU A 406 -23.71 -17.66 7.60
CA LEU A 406 -24.81 -17.67 8.56
C LEU A 406 -25.94 -16.78 8.06
N VAL A 407 -27.18 -17.26 8.16
CA VAL A 407 -28.39 -16.53 7.77
C VAL A 407 -29.49 -16.71 8.81
N HIS A 408 -30.48 -15.81 8.80
CA HIS A 408 -31.59 -15.79 9.75
C HIS A 408 -31.13 -15.83 11.21
N GLN A 409 -30.22 -14.93 11.57
CA GLN A 409 -29.63 -14.75 12.90
C GLN A 409 -28.93 -16.03 13.39
N GLY A 410 -28.25 -16.73 12.48
CA GLY A 410 -27.55 -17.98 12.79
C GLY A 410 -28.46 -19.18 13.03
N ALA A 411 -29.77 -19.10 12.73
CA ALA A 411 -30.66 -20.26 12.78
C ALA A 411 -30.42 -21.23 11.61
N LYS A 412 -29.87 -20.73 10.50
CA LYS A 412 -29.47 -21.54 9.34
C LYS A 412 -28.07 -21.15 8.88
N ALA A 413 -27.44 -22.05 8.15
CA ALA A 413 -26.25 -21.75 7.37
C ALA A 413 -26.45 -22.16 5.92
N TRP A 414 -25.95 -21.36 4.98
CA TRP A 414 -25.86 -21.71 3.57
C TRP A 414 -24.42 -22.02 3.22
N PHE A 415 -24.20 -22.99 2.35
CA PHE A 415 -22.87 -23.27 1.82
C PHE A 415 -22.97 -23.86 0.41
N GLU A 416 -21.91 -23.67 -0.34
CA GLU A 416 -21.75 -24.23 -1.68
C GLU A 416 -20.78 -25.41 -1.62
N ALA A 417 -21.10 -26.49 -2.32
CA ALA A 417 -20.20 -27.63 -2.48
C ALA A 417 -19.99 -28.01 -3.95
N PHE A 418 -18.87 -28.65 -4.26
CA PHE A 418 -18.56 -29.08 -5.63
C PHE A 418 -19.54 -30.17 -6.16
N PRO A 419 -20.04 -30.09 -7.42
CA PRO A 419 -19.78 -29.07 -8.44
C PRO A 419 -20.85 -27.97 -8.37
N ARG A 420 -20.66 -26.98 -7.50
CA ARG A 420 -21.50 -25.78 -7.36
C ARG A 420 -22.97 -26.04 -7.02
N GLN A 421 -23.22 -26.98 -6.12
CA GLN A 421 -24.53 -27.19 -5.53
C GLN A 421 -24.67 -26.42 -4.22
N TRP A 422 -25.76 -25.68 -4.07
CA TRP A 422 -26.06 -24.94 -2.85
C TRP A 422 -26.85 -25.79 -1.86
N PHE A 423 -26.48 -25.68 -0.58
CA PHE A 423 -27.11 -26.38 0.52
C PHE A 423 -27.53 -25.39 1.61
N SER A 424 -28.65 -25.69 2.26
CA SER A 424 -29.08 -25.05 3.51
C SER A 424 -28.96 -26.07 4.63
N LEU A 425 -28.31 -25.67 5.72
CA LEU A 425 -28.26 -26.35 7.00
C LEU A 425 -29.23 -25.67 7.97
N ASP A 426 -30.16 -26.45 8.53
CA ASP A 426 -30.92 -26.09 9.73
C ASP A 426 -30.07 -26.43 10.96
N ILE A 427 -29.69 -25.42 11.74
CA ILE A 427 -28.75 -25.57 12.86
C ILE A 427 -29.36 -26.37 14.00
N SER A 428 -30.63 -26.16 14.32
CA SER A 428 -31.27 -26.85 15.45
C SER A 428 -31.54 -28.32 15.16
N ASN A 429 -31.88 -28.64 13.91
CA ASN A 429 -32.24 -29.99 13.49
C ASN A 429 -31.08 -30.77 12.85
N HIS A 430 -29.91 -30.14 12.70
CA HIS A 430 -28.75 -30.67 11.95
C HIS A 430 -29.12 -31.19 10.55
N LYS A 431 -30.15 -30.62 9.92
CA LYS A 431 -30.70 -31.10 8.66
C LYS A 431 -30.13 -30.31 7.50
N ILE A 432 -29.50 -31.01 6.56
CA ILE A 432 -28.99 -30.42 5.33
C ILE A 432 -29.94 -30.70 4.18
N THR A 433 -30.30 -29.66 3.44
CA THR A 433 -31.19 -29.73 2.27
C THR A 433 -30.55 -29.04 1.08
N ALA A 434 -30.51 -29.72 -0.07
CA ALA A 434 -30.08 -29.10 -1.31
C ALA A 434 -31.07 -27.99 -1.72
N MET A 435 -30.56 -26.79 -1.96
CA MET A 435 -31.34 -25.64 -2.44
C MET A 435 -31.44 -25.62 -3.96
N THR A 436 -30.41 -26.12 -4.64
CA THR A 436 -30.31 -26.15 -6.09
C THR A 436 -29.86 -27.52 -6.60
N ALA A 437 -30.02 -27.75 -7.90
CA ALA A 437 -29.29 -28.81 -8.60
C ALA A 437 -27.82 -28.39 -8.78
N ALA A 438 -26.93 -29.38 -8.93
CA ALA A 438 -25.51 -29.13 -9.20
C ALA A 438 -25.31 -28.46 -10.57
N GLN A 439 -24.34 -27.54 -10.67
CA GLN A 439 -24.11 -26.73 -11.86
C GLN A 439 -22.65 -26.82 -12.34
N THR A 440 -22.45 -26.90 -13.65
CA THR A 440 -21.10 -26.97 -14.25
C THR A 440 -20.53 -25.61 -14.62
N GLU A 441 -21.39 -24.63 -14.88
CA GLU A 441 -20.97 -23.27 -15.25
C GLU A 441 -20.61 -22.41 -14.04
N SER A 442 -19.87 -21.32 -14.31
CA SER A 442 -19.53 -20.32 -13.30
C SER A 442 -20.77 -19.55 -12.87
N ASP A 443 -21.08 -19.59 -11.57
CA ASP A 443 -22.05 -18.66 -11.02
C ASP A 443 -21.48 -17.23 -10.98
N ALA A 444 -22.39 -16.26 -10.94
CA ALA A 444 -22.04 -14.85 -10.85
C ALA A 444 -21.36 -14.46 -9.52
N TYR A 445 -21.26 -15.38 -8.56
CA TYR A 445 -20.71 -15.13 -7.23
C TYR A 445 -19.26 -15.60 -7.09
N SER A 446 -18.69 -16.26 -8.11
CA SER A 446 -17.36 -16.91 -8.05
C SER A 446 -16.21 -16.00 -7.65
N LEU A 447 -16.36 -14.70 -7.92
CA LEU A 447 -15.39 -13.65 -7.60
C LEU A 447 -15.99 -12.53 -6.74
N ALA A 448 -17.19 -12.75 -6.19
CA ALA A 448 -17.92 -11.73 -5.44
C ALA A 448 -17.54 -11.75 -3.95
N SER A 449 -17.33 -10.57 -3.39
CA SER A 449 -17.34 -10.35 -1.95
C SER A 449 -18.79 -10.30 -1.45
N TRP A 450 -19.02 -10.55 -0.16
CA TRP A 450 -20.37 -10.55 0.40
C TRP A 450 -20.40 -10.08 1.86
N PHE A 451 -21.59 -9.65 2.28
CA PHE A 451 -21.94 -9.26 3.64
C PHE A 451 -23.45 -9.51 3.86
N ASN A 452 -23.93 -9.45 5.10
CA ASN A 452 -25.36 -9.62 5.40
C ASN A 452 -26.08 -8.27 5.50
N ASP A 453 -27.30 -8.19 4.99
CA ASP A 453 -28.15 -7.00 5.07
C ASP A 453 -28.88 -6.89 6.42
N MET A 454 -29.83 -5.94 6.51
CA MET A 454 -30.62 -5.73 7.72
C MET A 454 -31.51 -6.91 8.16
N HIS A 455 -31.79 -7.84 7.26
CA HIS A 455 -32.61 -9.03 7.51
C HIS A 455 -31.76 -10.30 7.66
N ASP A 456 -30.44 -10.13 7.79
CA ASP A 456 -29.47 -11.22 7.78
C ASP A 456 -29.52 -12.05 6.49
N GLU A 457 -29.83 -11.39 5.36
CA GLU A 457 -29.76 -11.98 4.03
C GLU A 457 -28.42 -11.63 3.38
N PRO A 458 -27.74 -12.61 2.75
CA PRO A 458 -26.45 -12.36 2.13
C PRO A 458 -26.60 -11.52 0.85
N VAL A 459 -25.80 -10.47 0.77
CA VAL A 459 -25.66 -9.59 -0.39
C VAL A 459 -24.26 -9.74 -0.94
N ALA A 460 -24.18 -10.21 -2.18
CA ALA A 460 -22.94 -10.27 -2.94
C ALA A 460 -22.73 -8.96 -3.71
N TYR A 461 -21.48 -8.54 -3.81
CA TYR A 461 -21.09 -7.42 -4.65
C TYR A 461 -19.83 -7.72 -5.46
N TYR A 462 -19.80 -7.24 -6.69
CA TYR A 462 -18.70 -7.46 -7.63
C TYR A 462 -18.64 -6.36 -8.69
N THR A 463 -17.48 -6.20 -9.30
CA THR A 463 -17.31 -5.28 -10.44
C THR A 463 -17.90 -5.87 -11.71
N ASP A 464 -18.73 -5.10 -12.38
CA ASP A 464 -19.24 -5.44 -13.70
C ASP A 464 -18.12 -5.29 -14.73
N HIS A 465 -17.89 -6.37 -15.46
CA HIS A 465 -16.88 -6.46 -16.52
C HIS A 465 -17.48 -6.44 -17.93
N SER A 466 -18.80 -6.29 -18.06
CA SER A 466 -19.46 -6.11 -19.35
C SER A 466 -19.09 -4.78 -20.00
N ASP A 467 -19.21 -4.68 -21.33
CA ASP A 467 -18.89 -3.43 -22.05
C ASP A 467 -19.81 -2.27 -21.66
N GLU A 468 -21.07 -2.55 -21.31
CA GLU A 468 -22.07 -1.55 -20.90
C GLU A 468 -21.93 -1.12 -19.43
N GLY A 469 -21.46 -2.01 -18.56
CA GLY A 469 -21.36 -1.79 -17.11
C GLY A 469 -19.94 -1.67 -16.58
N LYS A 470 -18.92 -1.74 -17.44
CA LYS A 470 -17.50 -1.84 -17.06
C LYS A 470 -17.19 -0.87 -15.92
N GLY A 471 -16.60 -1.37 -14.84
CA GLY A 471 -16.15 -0.51 -13.73
C GLY A 471 -17.24 -0.09 -12.73
N CYS A 472 -18.52 -0.43 -12.95
CA CYS A 472 -19.57 -0.26 -11.95
C CYS A 472 -19.63 -1.47 -11.01
N LEU A 473 -20.05 -1.28 -9.77
CA LEU A 473 -20.33 -2.34 -8.80
C LEU A 473 -21.80 -2.77 -8.92
N VAL A 474 -22.02 -4.08 -8.91
CA VAL A 474 -23.35 -4.70 -8.90
C VAL A 474 -23.59 -5.27 -7.52
N PHE A 475 -24.65 -4.82 -6.85
CA PHE A 475 -25.10 -5.41 -5.59
C PHE A 475 -26.26 -6.36 -5.88
N ARG A 476 -26.16 -7.58 -5.38
CA ARG A 476 -27.09 -8.67 -5.68
C ARG A 476 -27.40 -9.48 -4.44
N ARG A 477 -28.67 -9.78 -4.20
CA ARG A 477 -29.06 -10.79 -3.20
C ARG A 477 -28.55 -12.15 -3.58
N MET A 478 -27.88 -12.81 -2.65
CA MET A 478 -27.30 -14.12 -2.85
C MET A 478 -28.33 -15.20 -2.53
N ASP A 479 -29.39 -15.28 -3.33
CA ASP A 479 -30.34 -16.40 -3.30
C ASP A 479 -30.11 -17.31 -4.51
N PRO A 480 -29.52 -18.51 -4.32
CA PRO A 480 -29.20 -19.41 -5.42
C PRO A 480 -30.45 -20.02 -6.07
N ARG A 481 -31.64 -19.89 -5.45
CA ARG A 481 -32.91 -20.40 -5.99
C ARG A 481 -33.52 -19.48 -7.05
N LEU A 482 -33.11 -18.22 -7.08
CA LEU A 482 -33.66 -17.19 -7.96
C LEU A 482 -32.74 -16.95 -9.18
N PRO A 483 -33.29 -16.62 -10.36
CA PRO A 483 -32.50 -16.22 -11.52
C PRO A 483 -31.61 -15.01 -11.23
N ALA A 484 -30.41 -14.98 -11.83
CA ALA A 484 -29.42 -13.93 -11.59
C ALA A 484 -29.93 -12.49 -11.88
N THR A 485 -30.83 -12.33 -12.85
CA THR A 485 -31.42 -11.02 -13.22
C THR A 485 -32.40 -10.49 -12.18
N GLU A 486 -33.09 -11.37 -11.47
CA GLU A 486 -34.13 -11.00 -10.50
C GLU A 486 -33.56 -10.59 -9.14
N ASN A 487 -32.29 -10.91 -8.89
CA ASN A 487 -31.63 -10.66 -7.61
C ASN A 487 -30.83 -9.35 -7.55
N VAL A 488 -30.70 -8.62 -8.66
CA VAL A 488 -29.93 -7.36 -8.67
C VAL A 488 -30.67 -6.30 -7.85
N ILE A 489 -30.01 -5.80 -6.81
CA ILE A 489 -30.56 -4.76 -5.93
C ILE A 489 -30.36 -3.40 -6.60
N PHE A 490 -29.12 -3.07 -6.96
CA PHE A 490 -28.77 -1.86 -7.71
C PHE A 490 -27.38 -1.99 -8.35
N ARG A 491 -27.03 -0.99 -9.15
CA ARG A 491 -25.68 -0.76 -9.69
C ARG A 491 -25.19 0.62 -9.30
N THR A 492 -23.90 0.77 -9.02
CA THR A 492 -23.26 2.06 -8.78
C THR A 492 -21.94 2.13 -9.53
N CYS A 493 -21.68 3.22 -10.23
CA CYS A 493 -20.44 3.41 -11.00
C CYS A 493 -19.35 4.09 -10.18
N ARG A 494 -19.53 4.15 -8.86
CA ARG A 494 -18.59 4.71 -7.89
C ARG A 494 -17.16 4.17 -8.01
N ASN A 495 -16.99 2.92 -8.40
CA ASN A 495 -15.67 2.31 -8.58
C ASN A 495 -14.86 2.90 -9.75
N TYR A 496 -15.43 3.77 -10.61
CA TYR A 496 -14.62 4.63 -11.50
C TYR A 496 -13.82 5.70 -10.77
N TYR A 497 -14.26 6.05 -9.57
CA TYR A 497 -13.66 7.06 -8.69
C TYR A 497 -12.88 6.40 -7.53
N ALA A 498 -12.60 5.10 -7.65
CA ALA A 498 -11.69 4.31 -6.81
C ALA A 498 -10.78 3.44 -7.73
N ILE A 499 -9.56 3.08 -7.32
CA ILE A 499 -8.61 2.35 -8.18
C ILE A 499 -8.88 0.87 -7.97
N GLY A 500 -9.02 0.11 -9.06
CA GLY A 500 -8.72 -1.32 -9.05
C GLY A 500 -9.61 -2.19 -8.15
N ASN A 501 -10.91 -1.88 -8.03
CA ASN A 501 -11.83 -2.63 -7.16
C ASN A 501 -11.51 -2.50 -5.66
N SER A 502 -10.91 -1.39 -5.25
CA SER A 502 -10.53 -1.14 -3.85
C SER A 502 -11.70 -0.68 -2.96
N VAL A 503 -12.93 -0.88 -3.42
CA VAL A 503 -14.15 -0.60 -2.66
C VAL A 503 -14.48 -1.82 -1.79
N GLN A 504 -14.58 -1.60 -0.48
CA GLN A 504 -14.95 -2.63 0.48
C GLN A 504 -16.31 -2.33 1.11
N ALA A 505 -17.18 -3.34 1.20
CA ALA A 505 -18.41 -3.17 1.96
C ALA A 505 -18.11 -3.21 3.45
N VAL A 506 -18.66 -2.24 4.19
CA VAL A 506 -18.61 -2.25 5.64
C VAL A 506 -19.63 -3.28 6.13
N ARG A 507 -19.16 -4.20 6.98
CA ARG A 507 -20.01 -5.18 7.66
C ARG A 507 -20.76 -4.49 8.80
N ILE A 508 -21.85 -3.84 8.41
CA ILE A 508 -22.79 -3.18 9.30
C ILE A 508 -24.20 -3.35 8.74
N SER A 509 -25.10 -3.80 9.60
CA SER A 509 -26.49 -4.05 9.27
C SER A 509 -27.32 -2.79 9.55
N THR A 510 -27.73 -2.09 8.48
CA THR A 510 -28.42 -0.80 8.57
C THR A 510 -29.66 -0.69 7.70
N PRO A 511 -30.81 -0.24 8.23
CA PRO A 511 -32.03 -0.12 7.44
C PRO A 511 -31.98 0.92 6.32
N GLY A 512 -32.14 0.48 5.08
CA GLY A 512 -32.30 1.37 3.92
C GLY A 512 -31.00 1.94 3.34
N TYR A 513 -29.84 1.57 3.87
CA TYR A 513 -28.55 2.01 3.34
C TYR A 513 -27.45 0.96 3.51
N PHE A 514 -26.46 1.02 2.62
CA PHE A 514 -25.21 0.29 2.71
C PHE A 514 -24.05 1.24 2.91
N TRP A 515 -23.00 0.77 3.57
CA TRP A 515 -21.79 1.54 3.80
C TRP A 515 -20.63 0.94 3.02
N LEU A 516 -19.89 1.80 2.33
CA LEU A 516 -18.69 1.41 1.58
C LEU A 516 -17.49 2.20 2.08
N GLU A 517 -16.36 1.52 2.18
CA GLU A 517 -15.03 2.10 2.24
C GLU A 517 -14.47 2.24 0.83
N ASP A 518 -13.89 3.39 0.51
CA ASP A 518 -13.19 3.65 -0.75
C ASP A 518 -12.09 4.71 -0.59
N SER A 519 -11.52 5.17 -1.70
CA SER A 519 -10.50 6.22 -1.78
C SER A 519 -10.83 7.53 -1.06
N ASN A 520 -12.12 7.87 -0.91
CA ASN A 520 -12.52 9.08 -0.19
C ASN A 520 -12.50 8.84 1.31
N GLY A 521 -12.95 7.67 1.75
CA GLY A 521 -13.05 7.31 3.15
C GLY A 521 -14.21 6.38 3.39
N LEU A 522 -15.37 6.95 3.69
CA LEU A 522 -16.60 6.24 4.02
C LEU A 522 -17.80 6.84 3.30
N VAL A 523 -18.64 5.99 2.73
CA VAL A 523 -19.75 6.41 1.87
C VAL A 523 -21.01 5.66 2.25
N LYS A 524 -22.10 6.41 2.39
CA LYS A 524 -23.43 5.87 2.64
C LYS A 524 -24.20 5.82 1.32
N LEU A 525 -24.54 4.62 0.86
CA LEU A 525 -25.37 4.39 -0.31
C LEU A 525 -26.81 4.12 0.10
N ASN A 526 -27.76 4.69 -0.63
CA ASN A 526 -29.17 4.34 -0.52
C ASN A 526 -29.38 2.90 -1.04
N ALA A 527 -29.89 1.99 -0.19
CA ALA A 527 -29.99 0.57 -0.53
C ALA A 527 -30.99 0.26 -1.66
N LYS A 528 -31.90 1.20 -1.99
CA LYS A 528 -32.88 1.04 -3.06
C LYS A 528 -32.36 1.51 -4.42
N THR A 529 -31.54 2.55 -4.43
CA THR A 529 -31.12 3.24 -5.68
C THR A 529 -29.65 3.09 -5.99
N GLY A 530 -28.82 2.72 -5.02
CA GLY A 530 -27.36 2.71 -5.14
C GLY A 530 -26.70 4.08 -5.14
N ARG A 531 -27.48 5.15 -4.99
CA ARG A 531 -26.95 6.53 -5.00
C ARG A 531 -26.29 6.88 -3.67
N ALA A 532 -25.20 7.65 -3.72
CA ALA A 532 -24.54 8.19 -2.54
C ALA A 532 -25.42 9.25 -1.86
N GLU A 533 -25.77 9.01 -0.59
CA GLU A 533 -26.50 9.96 0.26
C GLU A 533 -25.55 10.88 1.03
N SER A 534 -24.49 10.30 1.58
CA SER A 534 -23.45 11.02 2.30
C SER A 534 -22.09 10.38 2.08
N SER A 535 -21.04 11.19 2.23
CA SER A 535 -19.66 10.80 2.03
C SER A 535 -18.81 11.53 3.05
N TYR A 536 -17.94 10.80 3.73
CA TYR A 536 -17.11 11.29 4.82
C TYR A 536 -15.67 10.98 4.51
N SER A 537 -14.88 12.03 4.36
CA SER A 537 -13.44 11.89 4.17
C SER A 537 -12.79 11.47 5.49
N VAL A 538 -11.85 10.54 5.46
CA VAL A 538 -11.18 10.03 6.67
C VAL A 538 -9.67 10.32 6.60
N PRO A 539 -8.93 10.22 7.72
CA PRO A 539 -7.47 10.34 7.67
C PRO A 539 -6.83 9.30 6.75
N PHE A 540 -5.64 9.60 6.24
CA PHE A 540 -4.93 8.73 5.30
C PHE A 540 -4.70 7.32 5.85
N ARG A 541 -4.85 6.29 5.00
CA ARG A 541 -4.82 4.87 5.40
C ARG A 541 -3.77 4.03 4.68
N THR A 542 -3.15 4.53 3.61
CA THR A 542 -2.24 3.73 2.77
C THR A 542 -0.75 3.99 2.96
N GLU A 543 0.05 3.09 2.41
CA GLU A 543 1.50 3.22 2.30
C GLU A 543 1.84 4.17 1.15
N GLY A 544 2.32 5.38 1.48
CA GLY A 544 2.81 6.33 0.49
C GLY A 544 2.97 7.73 1.07
N ASP A 545 3.95 8.49 0.57
CA ASP A 545 4.06 9.91 0.88
C ASP A 545 2.95 10.67 0.13
N PRO A 546 2.03 11.37 0.82
CA PRO A 546 0.97 12.14 0.17
C PRO A 546 1.50 13.12 -0.88
N ARG A 547 2.73 13.63 -0.70
CA ARG A 547 3.40 14.55 -1.63
C ARG A 547 3.79 13.89 -2.95
N THR A 548 3.85 12.57 -3.01
CA THR A 548 4.14 11.83 -4.25
C THR A 548 2.92 11.31 -4.97
N LEU A 549 1.72 11.57 -4.46
CA LEU A 549 0.51 11.21 -5.16
C LEU A 549 0.32 12.15 -6.36
N VAL A 550 0.01 11.59 -7.53
CA VAL A 550 -0.61 12.36 -8.62
C VAL A 550 -2.10 12.21 -8.40
N MET A 551 -2.93 13.25 -8.59
CA MET A 551 -4.37 13.07 -8.48
C MET A 551 -4.82 12.10 -9.57
N LYS A 552 -5.08 10.86 -9.18
CA LYS A 552 -6.02 10.01 -9.90
C LYS A 552 -7.33 10.18 -9.15
N LEU A 553 -8.41 10.46 -9.88
CA LEU A 553 -9.75 10.47 -9.29
C LEU A 553 -10.05 9.16 -8.56
N SER A 554 -9.32 8.10 -8.96
CA SER A 554 -9.37 6.78 -8.42
C SER A 554 -8.28 6.46 -7.37
N ASN A 555 -7.37 7.36 -6.97
CA ASN A 555 -6.25 7.01 -6.08
C ASN A 555 -6.66 6.16 -4.87
N ASP A 556 -6.04 4.99 -4.73
CA ASP A 556 -6.40 4.03 -3.70
C ASP A 556 -5.84 4.46 -2.35
N ASP A 557 -6.70 4.86 -1.41
CA ASP A 557 -6.35 5.18 -0.03
C ASP A 557 -7.06 4.23 0.96
N ILE A 558 -7.16 2.95 0.63
CA ILE A 558 -7.62 1.89 1.55
C ILE A 558 -6.47 0.97 1.97
N ALA A 559 -6.45 0.56 3.24
CA ALA A 559 -5.43 -0.36 3.72
C ALA A 559 -5.49 -1.68 2.93
N ARG A 560 -4.38 -2.05 2.29
CA ARG A 560 -4.28 -3.31 1.55
C ARG A 560 -4.00 -4.47 2.50
N ASN A 561 -4.51 -5.64 2.15
CA ASN A 561 -4.34 -6.88 2.93
C ASN A 561 -4.83 -6.75 4.38
N SER A 562 -5.84 -5.91 4.63
CA SER A 562 -6.57 -5.88 5.89
C SER A 562 -7.91 -6.60 5.76
N PRO A 563 -8.53 -7.01 6.88
CA PRO A 563 -9.86 -7.60 6.89
C PRO A 563 -10.92 -6.57 6.45
N LEU A 564 -12.16 -7.01 6.27
CA LEU A 564 -13.24 -6.11 5.87
C LEU A 564 -13.58 -5.13 7.00
N PRO A 565 -13.91 -3.86 6.69
CA PRO A 565 -14.29 -2.88 7.68
C PRO A 565 -15.57 -3.31 8.42
N LEU A 566 -15.60 -3.06 9.72
CA LEU A 566 -16.72 -3.41 10.60
C LEU A 566 -17.47 -2.17 11.06
N GLY A 567 -18.74 -2.29 11.40
CA GLY A 567 -19.46 -1.19 12.05
C GLY A 567 -20.56 -1.65 13.00
N SER A 568 -20.91 -0.79 13.95
CA SER A 568 -22.05 -0.97 14.84
C SER A 568 -23.09 0.12 14.63
N ARG A 569 -24.30 -0.30 14.28
CA ARG A 569 -25.47 0.58 14.16
C ARG A 569 -25.82 1.22 15.50
N GLU A 570 -25.77 0.46 16.59
CA GLU A 570 -26.24 0.91 17.91
C GLU A 570 -25.20 1.74 18.65
N ALA A 571 -23.92 1.39 18.54
CA ALA A 571 -22.83 2.18 19.10
C ALA A 571 -22.36 3.32 18.16
N HIS A 572 -22.98 3.43 16.99
CA HIS A 572 -22.80 4.50 15.99
C HIS A 572 -21.35 4.68 15.52
N TRP A 573 -20.63 3.59 15.25
CA TRP A 573 -19.25 3.67 14.77
C TRP A 573 -18.98 2.73 13.61
N ILE A 574 -18.02 3.12 12.76
CA ILE A 574 -17.45 2.30 11.70
C ILE A 574 -15.93 2.29 11.87
N ALA A 575 -15.34 1.09 11.81
CA ALA A 575 -13.93 0.78 11.95
C ALA A 575 -13.31 0.63 10.57
N LEU A 576 -12.34 1.48 10.24
CA LEU A 576 -11.60 1.47 8.98
C LEU A 576 -10.12 1.23 9.27
N HIS A 577 -9.49 0.29 8.58
CA HIS A 577 -8.10 -0.05 8.85
C HIS A 577 -7.15 0.94 8.19
N TYR A 578 -5.99 1.15 8.81
CA TYR A 578 -4.89 1.93 8.23
C TYR A 578 -3.60 1.17 8.35
N ALA A 579 -2.77 1.26 7.32
CA ALA A 579 -1.39 0.82 7.29
C ALA A 579 -0.59 1.86 6.51
N TYR A 580 0.02 2.81 7.22
CA TYR A 580 0.83 3.84 6.57
C TYR A 580 2.27 3.83 7.08
N LEU A 581 3.17 4.15 6.16
CA LEU A 581 4.53 4.56 6.49
C LEU A 581 4.44 6.01 6.98
N PHE A 582 5.02 6.31 8.13
CA PHE A 582 5.17 7.69 8.59
C PHE A 582 6.02 8.50 7.58
N PRO A 583 5.56 9.65 7.07
CA PRO A 583 6.39 10.88 7.14
C PRO A 583 5.55 12.16 7.44
N PRO A 584 6.11 13.27 8.01
CA PRO A 584 7.37 13.91 7.57
C PRO A 584 8.31 14.45 8.68
N LEU A 585 8.46 13.74 9.81
CA LEU A 585 9.51 14.05 10.80
C LEU A 585 10.38 12.81 11.12
N ASN A 586 11.38 12.59 10.26
CA ASN A 586 12.66 11.94 10.56
C ASN A 586 12.73 10.41 10.76
N ASN A 587 11.71 9.60 10.43
CA ASN A 587 11.83 8.12 10.56
C ASN A 587 11.28 7.34 9.35
N LEU A 588 12.16 7.14 8.36
CA LEU A 588 11.90 6.43 7.11
C LEU A 588 11.38 4.97 7.20
N ASN A 589 11.30 4.33 8.37
CA ASN A 589 10.97 2.89 8.45
C ASN A 589 9.89 2.54 9.49
N LYS A 590 9.19 3.50 10.10
CA LYS A 590 8.17 3.18 11.12
C LYS A 590 6.79 3.06 10.48
N ARG A 591 6.44 1.83 10.08
CA ARG A 591 5.08 1.45 9.68
C ARG A 591 4.17 1.48 10.92
N SER A 592 3.09 2.27 10.86
CA SER A 592 2.02 2.27 11.85
C SER A 592 0.82 1.56 11.26
N ILE A 593 0.22 0.68 12.05
CA ILE A 593 -0.95 -0.09 11.65
C ILE A 593 -2.00 -0.07 12.75
N GLY A 594 -3.26 0.02 12.37
CA GLY A 594 -4.34 0.09 13.33
C GLY A 594 -5.69 0.32 12.68
N THR A 595 -6.64 0.77 13.48
CA THR A 595 -8.02 1.00 13.07
C THR A 595 -8.46 2.41 13.47
N TYR A 596 -9.01 3.18 12.52
CA TYR A 596 -9.74 4.41 12.77
C TYR A 596 -11.19 4.09 13.15
N PHE A 597 -11.70 4.74 14.19
CA PHE A 597 -13.12 4.70 14.52
C PHE A 597 -13.78 5.99 14.07
N ILE A 598 -14.72 5.87 13.13
CA ILE A 598 -15.49 6.97 12.56
C ILE A 598 -16.89 6.93 13.14
N ASP A 599 -17.39 8.07 13.59
CA ASP A 599 -18.78 8.23 14.00
C ASP A 599 -19.71 8.10 12.79
N SER A 600 -20.62 7.12 12.81
CA SER A 600 -21.45 6.81 11.63
C SER A 600 -22.56 7.85 11.39
N LEU A 601 -22.82 8.75 12.33
CA LEU A 601 -23.86 9.78 12.21
C LEU A 601 -23.29 11.10 11.67
N SER A 602 -22.11 11.48 12.15
CA SER A 602 -21.46 12.76 11.85
C SER A 602 -20.25 12.65 10.92
N GLY A 603 -19.70 11.45 10.74
CA GLY A 603 -18.46 11.21 9.99
C GLY A 603 -17.19 11.69 10.69
N LYS A 604 -17.28 12.09 11.97
CA LYS A 604 -16.13 12.57 12.73
C LYS A 604 -15.22 11.41 13.14
N TRP A 605 -13.93 11.69 13.18
CA TRP A 605 -12.93 10.75 13.68
C TRP A 605 -12.96 10.72 15.21
N ARG A 606 -13.41 9.60 15.79
CA ARG A 606 -13.51 9.41 17.25
C ARG A 606 -12.14 9.19 17.88
N PHE A 607 -11.44 8.13 17.49
CA PHE A 607 -10.08 7.78 17.97
C PHE A 607 -9.40 6.77 17.03
N SER A 608 -8.12 6.50 17.27
CA SER A 608 -7.36 5.43 16.58
C SER A 608 -6.92 4.35 17.54
N ALA A 609 -7.22 3.09 17.22
CA ALA A 609 -6.67 1.95 17.92
C ALA A 609 -5.43 1.43 17.18
N GLU A 610 -4.25 1.91 17.54
CA GLU A 610 -2.98 1.42 16.98
C GLU A 610 -2.67 0.01 17.51
N LEU A 611 -2.39 -0.94 16.61
CA LEU A 611 -1.89 -2.26 16.96
C LEU A 611 -0.35 -2.22 17.02
N LYS A 612 0.17 -1.82 18.20
CA LYS A 612 1.61 -1.58 18.40
C LYS A 612 2.46 -2.81 18.06
N ASN A 613 3.64 -2.58 17.50
CA ASN A 613 4.62 -3.61 17.12
C ASN A 613 4.09 -4.68 16.15
N SER A 614 3.08 -4.37 15.34
CA SER A 614 2.54 -5.31 14.35
C SER A 614 2.83 -4.89 12.91
N ASP A 615 2.99 -5.88 12.04
CA ASP A 615 3.19 -5.73 10.60
C ASP A 615 1.87 -5.84 9.81
N SER A 616 0.83 -6.46 10.35
CA SER A 616 -0.46 -6.63 9.69
C SER A 616 -1.61 -6.55 10.69
N ILE A 617 -2.83 -6.41 10.18
CA ILE A 617 -4.07 -6.77 10.88
C ILE A 617 -4.60 -7.95 10.09
N ASP A 618 -4.72 -9.10 10.73
CA ASP A 618 -5.09 -10.36 10.07
C ASP A 618 -6.56 -10.71 10.30
N ALA A 619 -7.14 -10.26 11.41
CA ALA A 619 -8.58 -10.42 11.69
C ALA A 619 -9.10 -9.32 12.59
N THR A 620 -10.39 -9.03 12.47
CA THR A 620 -11.11 -8.14 13.38
C THR A 620 -12.46 -8.73 13.78
N ALA A 621 -12.98 -8.32 14.93
CA ALA A 621 -14.28 -8.78 15.41
C ALA A 621 -14.94 -7.70 16.24
N ARG A 622 -16.28 -7.63 16.19
CA ARG A 622 -17.07 -6.79 17.08
C ARG A 622 -18.07 -7.61 17.88
N SER A 623 -18.32 -7.18 19.11
CA SER A 623 -19.43 -7.72 19.90
C SER A 623 -20.77 -7.28 19.31
N ALA A 624 -21.87 -7.86 19.80
CA ALA A 624 -23.16 -7.77 19.16
C ALA A 624 -23.69 -6.34 18.98
N HIS A 625 -23.66 -5.54 20.04
CA HIS A 625 -24.04 -4.13 20.01
C HIS A 625 -22.84 -3.22 19.71
N GLY A 626 -21.66 -3.79 19.49
CA GLY A 626 -20.42 -3.07 19.20
C GLY A 626 -19.87 -2.29 20.39
N ARG A 627 -20.18 -2.72 21.62
CA ARG A 627 -19.49 -2.20 22.81
C ARG A 627 -17.99 -2.48 22.73
N PHE A 628 -17.63 -3.68 22.28
CA PHE A 628 -16.26 -4.16 22.17
C PHE A 628 -15.84 -4.37 20.72
N TYR A 629 -14.58 -4.06 20.46
CA TYR A 629 -13.92 -4.33 19.19
C TYR A 629 -12.57 -5.00 19.45
N ALA A 630 -12.30 -6.09 18.75
CA ALA A 630 -11.03 -6.81 18.80
C ALA A 630 -10.31 -6.68 17.45
N GLN A 631 -9.01 -6.49 17.51
CA GLN A 631 -8.11 -6.58 16.35
C GLN A 631 -6.92 -7.45 16.70
N ALA A 632 -6.50 -8.27 15.75
CA ALA A 632 -5.36 -9.16 15.88
C ALA A 632 -4.46 -9.06 14.64
N GLY A 633 -3.16 -9.26 14.84
CA GLY A 633 -2.20 -9.20 13.74
C GLY A 633 -0.82 -9.72 14.09
N CYS A 634 -0.02 -9.97 13.06
CA CYS A 634 1.34 -10.46 13.19
C CYS A 634 2.30 -9.44 13.78
N GLU A 635 3.07 -9.85 14.79
CA GLU A 635 4.11 -9.04 15.43
C GLU A 635 5.37 -8.86 14.56
N LYS A 636 6.10 -7.77 14.84
CA LYS A 636 7.38 -7.40 14.23
C LYS A 636 8.58 -8.08 14.90
N PRO A 637 9.53 -8.65 14.12
CA PRO A 637 9.45 -8.87 12.68
C PRO A 637 8.39 -9.95 12.37
N SER A 638 7.72 -9.83 11.22
CA SER A 638 6.69 -10.77 10.76
C SER A 638 7.03 -12.24 11.07
N GLY A 639 6.07 -12.96 11.65
CA GLY A 639 6.23 -14.35 12.08
C GLY A 639 6.68 -14.54 13.54
N SER A 640 6.96 -13.46 14.29
CA SER A 640 7.39 -13.54 15.68
C SER A 640 6.28 -13.92 16.67
N GLY A 641 5.02 -13.64 16.33
CA GLY A 641 3.86 -13.91 17.17
C GLY A 641 2.60 -13.22 16.67
N THR A 642 1.51 -13.38 17.41
CA THR A 642 0.25 -12.65 17.17
C THR A 642 -0.01 -11.73 18.35
N ARG A 643 -0.28 -10.45 18.06
CA ARG A 643 -0.78 -9.49 19.03
C ARG A 643 -2.29 -9.36 18.91
N ILE A 644 -3.00 -9.35 20.04
CA ILE A 644 -4.46 -9.19 20.10
C ILE A 644 -4.78 -8.06 21.06
N ASP A 645 -5.52 -7.06 20.60
CA ASP A 645 -6.02 -5.97 21.45
C ASP A 645 -7.56 -5.95 21.41
N ILE A 646 -8.20 -5.83 22.59
CA ILE A 646 -9.65 -5.62 22.72
C ILE A 646 -9.90 -4.23 23.31
N TRP A 647 -10.83 -3.51 22.69
CA TRP A 647 -11.15 -2.12 22.96
C TRP A 647 -12.61 -1.97 23.37
N GLU A 648 -12.87 -1.20 24.42
CA GLU A 648 -14.18 -0.61 24.66
C GLU A 648 -14.28 0.70 23.86
N VAL A 649 -15.09 0.68 22.81
CA VAL A 649 -15.06 1.71 21.76
C VAL A 649 -15.59 3.05 22.28
N ALA A 650 -16.64 3.02 23.11
CA ALA A 650 -17.28 4.23 23.62
C ALA A 650 -16.36 5.07 24.51
N THR A 651 -15.41 4.45 25.22
CA THR A 651 -14.47 5.12 26.12
C THR A 651 -13.08 5.29 25.50
N ALA A 652 -12.85 4.72 24.29
CA ALA A 652 -11.53 4.63 23.66
C ALA A 652 -10.49 3.91 24.55
N THR A 653 -10.94 2.91 25.32
CA THR A 653 -10.10 2.22 26.31
C THR A 653 -9.71 0.84 25.81
N ARG A 654 -8.40 0.54 25.77
CA ARG A 654 -7.91 -0.82 25.57
C ARG A 654 -8.06 -1.61 26.86
N ILE A 655 -8.96 -2.59 26.86
CA ILE A 655 -9.30 -3.42 28.01
C ILE A 655 -8.46 -4.70 28.07
N VAL A 656 -8.02 -5.22 26.92
CA VAL A 656 -7.17 -6.41 26.83
C VAL A 656 -6.05 -6.15 25.82
N SER A 657 -4.84 -6.59 26.15
CA SER A 657 -3.72 -6.70 25.20
C SER A 657 -2.99 -8.01 25.50
N LEU A 658 -3.04 -8.95 24.56
CA LEU A 658 -2.43 -10.27 24.65
C LEU A 658 -1.35 -10.39 23.59
N GLN A 659 -0.25 -11.04 23.97
CA GLN A 659 0.82 -11.40 23.06
C GLN A 659 0.98 -12.91 23.05
N ARG A 660 0.99 -13.49 21.86
CA ARG A 660 1.20 -14.92 21.66
C ARG A 660 2.49 -15.16 20.90
N PRO A 661 3.52 -15.74 21.54
CA PRO A 661 4.78 -16.02 20.86
C PRO A 661 4.62 -17.17 19.85
N LYS A 662 5.37 -17.12 18.74
CA LYS A 662 5.58 -18.19 17.73
C LYS A 662 4.42 -18.54 16.78
N TYR A 663 3.35 -17.77 16.72
CA TYR A 663 2.24 -18.05 15.81
C TYR A 663 1.79 -16.80 15.08
N CYS A 664 1.84 -16.86 13.76
CA CYS A 664 1.20 -15.96 12.80
C CYS A 664 0.26 -16.81 11.94
N GLY A 665 -0.86 -16.27 11.46
CA GLY A 665 -1.81 -17.03 10.62
C GLY A 665 -3.11 -17.42 11.31
N LEU A 666 -3.71 -16.46 12.01
CA LEU A 666 -5.08 -16.54 12.50
C LEU A 666 -6.04 -16.82 11.33
N GLN A 667 -6.88 -17.85 11.46
CA GLN A 667 -7.87 -18.27 10.45
C GLN A 667 -9.27 -17.68 10.69
N GLY A 668 -9.54 -17.25 11.92
CA GLY A 668 -10.81 -16.63 12.27
C GLY A 668 -10.79 -16.00 13.67
N MET A 669 -11.62 -14.99 13.87
CA MET A 669 -11.82 -14.33 15.15
C MET A 669 -13.27 -13.86 15.28
N ALA A 670 -13.93 -14.23 16.37
CA ALA A 670 -15.31 -13.81 16.63
C ALA A 670 -15.58 -13.65 18.12
N PHE A 671 -16.50 -12.77 18.48
CA PHE A 671 -17.10 -12.81 19.81
C PHE A 671 -18.17 -13.89 19.85
N ASN A 672 -18.30 -14.59 20.97
CA ASN A 672 -19.47 -15.41 21.22
C ASN A 672 -20.74 -14.56 21.30
N TRP A 673 -21.89 -15.21 21.16
CA TRP A 673 -23.19 -14.53 21.17
C TRP A 673 -23.52 -13.91 22.53
N GLN A 674 -22.89 -14.33 23.63
CA GLN A 674 -23.01 -13.67 24.93
C GLN A 674 -22.11 -12.43 25.05
N GLY A 675 -21.20 -12.19 24.09
CA GLY A 675 -20.30 -11.05 24.05
C GLY A 675 -19.30 -11.00 25.21
N ASN A 676 -19.06 -12.13 25.87
CA ASN A 676 -18.18 -12.24 27.05
C ASN A 676 -16.93 -13.07 26.78
N THR A 677 -16.80 -13.66 25.59
CA THR A 677 -15.65 -14.46 25.18
C THR A 677 -15.26 -14.08 23.76
N LEU A 678 -13.99 -13.72 23.56
CA LEU A 678 -13.38 -13.61 22.25
C LEU A 678 -12.78 -14.96 21.86
N ILE A 679 -13.09 -15.42 20.67
CA ILE A 679 -12.68 -16.71 20.14
C ILE A 679 -11.68 -16.47 19.01
N LEU A 680 -10.57 -17.21 19.04
CA LEU A 680 -9.46 -17.12 18.09
C LEU A 680 -9.19 -18.51 17.53
N VAL A 681 -9.15 -18.64 16.21
CA VAL A 681 -8.93 -19.92 15.53
C VAL A 681 -7.61 -19.87 14.77
N TYR A 682 -6.69 -20.75 15.14
CA TYR A 682 -5.43 -20.97 14.44
C TYR A 682 -5.50 -22.27 13.63
N ARG A 683 -4.41 -22.58 12.91
CA ARG A 683 -4.33 -23.80 12.11
C ARG A 683 -4.45 -25.08 12.94
N ASP A 684 -3.94 -25.07 14.17
CA ASP A 684 -3.78 -26.22 15.06
C ASP A 684 -4.45 -26.05 16.42
N GLU A 685 -4.95 -24.84 16.74
CA GLU A 685 -5.51 -24.53 18.07
C GLU A 685 -6.72 -23.61 18.01
N TRP A 686 -7.59 -23.78 19.01
CA TRP A 686 -8.75 -22.96 19.27
C TRP A 686 -8.65 -22.29 20.64
N LEU A 687 -8.57 -20.96 20.66
CA LEU A 687 -8.37 -20.16 21.87
C LEU A 687 -9.67 -19.44 22.24
N ARG A 688 -10.00 -19.48 23.54
CA ARG A 688 -11.16 -18.81 24.12
C ARG A 688 -10.67 -17.84 25.18
N VAL A 689 -10.77 -16.55 24.91
CA VAL A 689 -10.37 -15.46 25.80
C VAL A 689 -11.63 -14.92 26.46
N ARG A 690 -11.87 -15.32 27.70
CA ARG A 690 -13.02 -14.85 28.48
C ARG A 690 -12.71 -13.50 29.11
N MET A 691 -13.60 -12.56 28.85
CA MET A 691 -13.57 -11.20 29.37
C MET A 691 -13.80 -11.18 30.88
N PRO A 692 -13.33 -10.14 31.61
CA PRO A 692 -13.61 -9.97 33.03
C PRO A 692 -15.12 -9.99 33.33
N ASP A 693 -15.49 -10.49 34.51
CA ASP A 693 -16.90 -10.56 34.91
C ASP A 693 -17.57 -9.17 34.85
N GLY A 694 -18.79 -9.11 34.30
CA GLY A 694 -19.52 -7.85 34.04
C GLY A 694 -19.19 -7.17 32.71
N MET A 695 -18.16 -7.61 31.99
CA MET A 695 -17.88 -7.19 30.61
C MET A 695 -18.52 -8.15 29.61
N GLN A 696 -19.81 -7.93 29.34
CA GLN A 696 -20.57 -8.66 28.35
C GLN A 696 -21.32 -7.71 27.42
N ASP A 697 -21.64 -8.20 26.23
CA ASP A 697 -22.39 -7.49 25.20
C ASP A 697 -23.19 -8.51 24.38
N ALA A 698 -24.15 -9.14 25.07
CA ALA A 698 -24.92 -10.26 24.57
C ALA A 698 -25.82 -9.87 23.40
N ALA A 699 -25.92 -10.74 22.41
CA ALA A 699 -26.69 -10.55 21.20
C ALA A 699 -28.19 -10.43 21.45
N SER A 700 -28.85 -9.71 20.55
CA SER A 700 -30.30 -9.55 20.49
C SER A 700 -30.80 -9.92 19.10
N VAL A 701 -32.12 -9.83 18.90
CA VAL A 701 -32.75 -10.06 17.58
C VAL A 701 -32.22 -9.06 16.53
N ASP A 702 -31.85 -7.85 16.94
CA ASP A 702 -31.49 -6.76 16.03
C ASP A 702 -29.98 -6.45 16.01
N ALA A 703 -29.19 -7.21 16.76
CA ALA A 703 -27.76 -7.00 16.93
C ALA A 703 -27.04 -8.33 17.20
N ILE A 704 -26.18 -8.73 16.25
CA ILE A 704 -25.38 -9.96 16.31
C ILE A 704 -23.88 -9.65 16.23
N PRO A 705 -23.00 -10.50 16.79
CA PRO A 705 -21.56 -10.37 16.62
C PRO A 705 -21.16 -10.47 15.14
N GLU A 706 -20.07 -9.81 14.76
CA GLU A 706 -19.55 -9.84 13.39
C GLU A 706 -18.03 -9.97 13.36
N GLN A 707 -17.54 -10.61 12.30
CA GLN A 707 -16.12 -10.85 12.03
C GLN A 707 -15.70 -10.19 10.72
N GLY A 708 -14.51 -9.59 10.69
CA GLY A 708 -13.94 -8.85 9.56
C GLY A 708 -12.88 -9.64 8.84
#